data_AF-A0AAP6D8U9-F1
#
_entry.id   AF-A0AAP6D8U9-F1
#
_cell.length_a   1.000
_cell.length_b   1.000
_cell.length_c   1.000
_cell.angle_alpha   90.00
_cell.angle_beta   90.00
_cell.angle_gamma   90.00
#
_symmetry.space_group_name_H-M   'P 1'
#
loop_
_entity.id
_entity.type
_entity.pdbx_description
1 polymer ?
#
loop_
_entity_poly.entity_id
_entity_poly.type
_entity_poly.pdbx_seq_one_letter_code
_entity_poly.pdbx_strand_id
1 'polypeptide(L)'
;MAGNFELLEHRWPQLANFAQYAEGYAYTDPQSSLTKLRCFCEAFVGVLYRELSLSCDPRSNLIDKLKSDEFIEVVGGDVCQKLHALRMKGNRAVHHDEGTTDDALWLIKEAYFLGQWLYKTYSGESDRSYPAFIKPKKPGSQEQQRINHEELKLQLEVAKQELLSVEANEQNALDELSKLRGEVDALKLERFKAKAEQAAHSIDFEQEVTNKNISIHDSFSEYSLTTGQSELVQQLDQFLSDKEKSVFQLKGYAGTGKTFITKGLTEYFRSIGRTCVLSAPTGKAAKVISNKTRCSAFTIHKTIYSFKDLVEYRDESGEESETYKLYAQIAVNELSADTVFIIDESSMISDVYNDNEFFRCGSGKLLSDLLKFVNLDHNDHRKKVIFIGDDAQLPPVGMSFSPALSADYLKQKFGLDTASYELTEVVRQKADSGVMKNSIQLRNALKAGVFNQLSLDTTFADVEEIEYADLIPKYLESCQGKINGESIVVAGSNRDVMQYNCRIREYFFPEQPEISNGDKVIAVSNNDRYGFYISNGEFGLVRQVLGASEIRRVVLNPRSKDKRIEVELRFREVDIGFKDLTGTARFFRAKIVENLLYSEQPQLSSDENKALYVDFCMRHSNLRRNSLEFKETLRADPYFNALRVKFGYAITCHKAQGSEWNHVFVKCKTHQNTLSAGYFRWFYTAITRTAKQLYLLEPPKIKLGGGLKSVTNVGNGFLEPAPKASVREMTVSSQLEGSNIDQSPVFDLSDDNTFGIPQSEAFLMQLLGSVREFLKGSGCAVVDIDHKQYHEAYTIQRGSEFARINIWYNAKGKVSQVKLIEVNPFSSEVAELLAPLKFGLINDSSEAPEVLFSQEFQNQFHQRLMELVSSAGITLNSAEEQQWALRYTFSKGNSVAVFDINFNGKQQFTKKSVLPSKCVGSDLVAEIDLILTEGLSG
;
A
#
# COMPACT_ATOMS: atom_id res chain seq x y z
N MET A 1 -48.18 -16.87 -38.94
CA MET A 1 -46.82 -17.40 -38.72
C MET A 1 -46.65 -17.44 -37.23
N ALA A 2 -46.27 -18.59 -36.68
CA ALA A 2 -46.10 -18.70 -35.24
C ALA A 2 -44.96 -17.77 -34.78
N GLY A 3 -45.14 -17.06 -33.68
CA GLY A 3 -44.11 -16.18 -33.11
C GLY A 3 -42.94 -16.99 -32.54
N ASN A 4 -41.74 -16.40 -32.48
CA ASN A 4 -40.53 -17.08 -31.96
C ASN A 4 -40.68 -17.62 -30.53
N PHE A 5 -41.62 -17.06 -29.74
CA PHE A 5 -41.85 -17.38 -28.33
C PHE A 5 -43.26 -17.87 -28.03
N GLU A 6 -44.09 -18.16 -29.03
CA GLU A 6 -45.50 -18.54 -28.87
C GLU A 6 -45.67 -19.85 -28.07
N LEU A 7 -44.73 -20.79 -28.20
CA LEU A 7 -44.74 -22.04 -27.41
C LEU A 7 -44.48 -21.83 -25.92
N LEU A 8 -43.88 -20.71 -25.52
CA LEU A 8 -43.69 -20.37 -24.11
C LEU A 8 -44.96 -19.79 -23.47
N GLU A 9 -45.87 -19.21 -24.26
CA GLU A 9 -47.06 -18.50 -23.77
C GLU A 9 -48.00 -19.41 -22.97
N HIS A 10 -48.10 -20.68 -23.38
CA HIS A 10 -48.98 -21.65 -22.71
C HIS A 10 -48.55 -21.99 -21.28
N ARG A 11 -47.24 -21.96 -20.96
CA ARG A 11 -46.72 -22.39 -19.64
C ARG A 11 -46.07 -21.25 -18.86
N TRP A 12 -45.44 -20.31 -19.54
CA TRP A 12 -44.75 -19.17 -18.94
C TRP A 12 -45.11 -17.86 -19.70
N PRO A 13 -46.35 -17.35 -19.53
CA PRO A 13 -46.85 -16.19 -20.27
C PRO A 13 -46.02 -14.93 -20.04
N GLN A 14 -45.46 -14.75 -18.85
CA GLN A 14 -44.59 -13.61 -18.54
C GLN A 14 -43.29 -13.61 -19.40
N LEU A 15 -42.68 -14.78 -19.61
CA LEU A 15 -41.48 -14.92 -20.43
C LEU A 15 -41.80 -14.61 -21.90
N ALA A 16 -42.90 -15.16 -22.41
CA ALA A 16 -43.37 -14.89 -23.77
C ALA A 16 -43.62 -13.39 -23.98
N ASN A 17 -44.29 -12.73 -23.03
CA ASN A 17 -44.58 -11.30 -23.10
C ASN A 17 -43.32 -10.44 -23.16
N PHE A 18 -42.34 -10.66 -22.27
CA PHE A 18 -41.10 -9.88 -22.30
C PHE A 18 -40.32 -10.06 -23.60
N ALA A 19 -40.28 -11.28 -24.13
CA ALA A 19 -39.61 -11.58 -25.39
C ALA A 19 -40.34 -10.94 -26.58
N GLN A 20 -41.68 -11.02 -26.64
CA GLN A 20 -42.48 -10.38 -27.70
C GLN A 20 -42.36 -8.84 -27.66
N TYR A 21 -42.34 -8.24 -26.46
CA TYR A 21 -42.06 -6.81 -26.35
C TYR A 21 -40.69 -6.47 -26.92
N ALA A 22 -39.64 -7.23 -26.56
CA ALA A 22 -38.31 -7.01 -27.12
C ALA A 22 -38.30 -7.08 -28.65
N GLU A 23 -38.99 -8.06 -29.26
CA GLU A 23 -39.12 -8.16 -30.72
C GLU A 23 -39.79 -6.93 -31.35
N GLY A 24 -40.84 -6.41 -30.72
CA GLY A 24 -41.52 -5.20 -31.18
C GLY A 24 -40.64 -3.95 -31.10
N TYR A 25 -39.79 -3.87 -30.08
CA TYR A 25 -38.90 -2.72 -29.84
C TYR A 25 -37.60 -2.76 -30.65
N ALA A 26 -37.19 -3.92 -31.16
CA ALA A 26 -35.86 -4.15 -31.73
C ALA A 26 -35.36 -3.07 -32.71
N TYR A 27 -36.25 -2.55 -33.57
CA TYR A 27 -35.93 -1.51 -34.56
C TYR A 27 -36.40 -0.10 -34.18
N THR A 28 -37.43 0.02 -33.35
CA THR A 28 -38.03 1.32 -32.99
C THR A 28 -37.34 1.96 -31.80
N ASP A 29 -36.98 1.14 -30.83
CA ASP A 29 -36.31 1.54 -29.58
C ASP A 29 -35.44 0.37 -29.08
N PRO A 30 -34.23 0.22 -29.64
CA PRO A 30 -33.30 -0.85 -29.26
C PRO A 30 -32.99 -0.86 -27.76
N GLN A 31 -32.98 0.29 -27.10
CA GLN A 31 -32.76 0.39 -25.66
C GLN A 31 -33.88 -0.31 -24.88
N SER A 32 -35.15 0.06 -25.16
CA SER A 32 -36.29 -0.64 -24.55
C SER A 32 -36.28 -2.13 -24.84
N SER A 33 -35.86 -2.54 -26.06
CA SER A 33 -35.69 -3.96 -26.38
C SER A 33 -34.69 -4.65 -25.45
N LEU A 34 -33.50 -4.09 -25.27
CA LEU A 34 -32.45 -4.63 -24.40
C LEU A 34 -32.88 -4.68 -22.93
N THR A 35 -33.60 -3.65 -22.45
CA THR A 35 -34.16 -3.64 -21.11
C THR A 35 -35.21 -4.74 -20.91
N LYS A 36 -36.08 -4.99 -21.90
CA LYS A 36 -37.07 -6.08 -21.83
C LYS A 36 -36.41 -7.46 -21.85
N LEU A 37 -35.32 -7.62 -22.59
CA LEU A 37 -34.51 -8.84 -22.59
C LEU A 37 -33.82 -9.09 -21.25
N ARG A 38 -33.45 -8.04 -20.51
CA ARG A 38 -33.03 -8.17 -19.11
C ARG A 38 -34.16 -8.67 -18.21
N CYS A 39 -35.36 -8.09 -18.34
CA CYS A 39 -36.53 -8.58 -17.59
C CYS A 39 -36.86 -10.04 -17.93
N PHE A 40 -36.70 -10.44 -19.20
CA PHE A 40 -36.82 -11.84 -19.62
C PHE A 40 -35.81 -12.73 -18.87
N CYS A 41 -34.54 -12.33 -18.78
CA CYS A 41 -33.51 -13.05 -18.03
C CYS A 41 -33.87 -13.18 -16.53
N GLU A 42 -34.33 -12.09 -15.90
CA GLU A 42 -34.74 -12.10 -14.49
C GLU A 42 -35.91 -13.06 -14.23
N ALA A 43 -36.95 -12.98 -15.08
CA ALA A 43 -38.09 -13.89 -15.01
C ALA A 43 -37.68 -15.35 -15.27
N PHE A 44 -36.75 -15.59 -16.20
CA PHE A 44 -36.29 -16.93 -16.56
C PHE A 44 -35.57 -17.59 -15.39
N VAL A 45 -34.65 -16.87 -14.75
CA VAL A 45 -33.95 -17.32 -13.54
C VAL A 45 -34.96 -17.53 -12.39
N GLY A 46 -35.93 -16.62 -12.25
CA GLY A 46 -36.99 -16.73 -11.24
C GLY A 46 -37.83 -18.01 -11.39
N VAL A 47 -38.21 -18.38 -12.62
CA VAL A 47 -38.94 -19.61 -12.93
C VAL A 47 -38.12 -20.84 -12.51
N LEU A 48 -36.84 -20.89 -12.86
CA LEU A 48 -35.97 -22.02 -12.52
C LEU A 48 -35.80 -22.18 -11.01
N TYR A 49 -35.54 -21.09 -10.29
CA TYR A 49 -35.43 -21.14 -8.82
C TYR A 49 -36.73 -21.60 -8.15
N ARG A 50 -37.89 -21.15 -8.64
CA ARG A 50 -39.22 -21.50 -8.10
C ARG A 50 -39.59 -22.95 -8.42
N GLU A 51 -39.40 -23.39 -9.66
CA GLU A 51 -39.80 -24.75 -10.08
C GLU A 51 -38.85 -25.85 -9.58
N LEU A 52 -37.58 -25.52 -9.34
CA LEU A 52 -36.56 -26.48 -8.91
C LEU A 52 -36.27 -26.42 -7.39
N SER A 53 -36.98 -25.58 -6.64
CA SER A 53 -36.78 -25.38 -5.20
C SER A 53 -35.31 -25.09 -4.82
N LEU A 54 -34.60 -24.32 -5.64
CA LEU A 54 -33.17 -24.06 -5.42
C LEU A 54 -32.97 -23.17 -4.20
N SER A 55 -31.96 -23.48 -3.40
CA SER A 55 -31.65 -22.71 -2.20
C SER A 55 -31.12 -21.32 -2.59
N CYS A 56 -31.63 -20.27 -1.94
CA CYS A 56 -31.24 -18.91 -2.25
C CYS A 56 -31.36 -17.99 -1.02
N ASP A 57 -30.35 -17.16 -0.78
CA ASP A 57 -30.41 -16.12 0.24
C ASP A 57 -31.48 -15.08 -0.17
N PRO A 58 -32.42 -14.69 0.72
CA PRO A 58 -33.40 -13.65 0.44
C PRO A 58 -32.82 -12.31 -0.05
N ARG A 59 -31.54 -12.02 0.24
CA ARG A 59 -30.84 -10.80 -0.20
C ARG A 59 -30.07 -10.95 -1.52
N SER A 60 -30.11 -12.12 -2.15
CA SER A 60 -29.41 -12.39 -3.40
C SER A 60 -29.98 -11.57 -4.57
N ASN A 61 -29.10 -10.89 -5.29
CA ASN A 61 -29.45 -10.22 -6.54
C ASN A 61 -29.36 -11.21 -7.74
N LEU A 62 -29.74 -10.76 -8.95
CA LEU A 62 -29.74 -11.62 -10.14
C LEU A 62 -28.37 -12.26 -10.42
N ILE A 63 -27.28 -11.50 -10.24
CA ILE A 63 -25.93 -12.01 -10.46
C ILE A 63 -25.56 -13.09 -9.44
N ASP A 64 -26.00 -12.95 -8.19
CA ASP A 64 -25.76 -13.94 -7.14
C ASP A 64 -26.48 -15.25 -7.41
N LYS A 65 -27.69 -15.17 -7.97
CA LYS A 65 -28.46 -16.34 -8.43
C LYS A 65 -27.75 -17.07 -9.57
N LEU A 66 -27.31 -16.33 -10.60
CA LEU A 66 -26.57 -16.91 -11.73
C LEU A 66 -25.20 -17.49 -11.33
N LYS A 67 -24.62 -17.04 -10.20
CA LYS A 67 -23.33 -17.50 -9.69
C LYS A 67 -23.41 -18.72 -8.77
N SER A 68 -24.61 -19.16 -8.38
CA SER A 68 -24.74 -20.31 -7.50
C SER A 68 -24.21 -21.58 -8.18
N ASP A 69 -23.32 -22.31 -7.51
CA ASP A 69 -22.81 -23.59 -8.02
C ASP A 69 -23.96 -24.58 -8.29
N GLU A 70 -24.97 -24.59 -7.42
CA GLU A 70 -26.20 -25.39 -7.60
C GLU A 70 -26.94 -25.01 -8.89
N PHE A 71 -27.00 -23.72 -9.24
CA PHE A 71 -27.67 -23.26 -10.44
C PHE A 71 -26.90 -23.63 -11.71
N ILE A 72 -25.57 -23.42 -11.70
CA ILE A 72 -24.70 -23.69 -12.85
C ILE A 72 -24.69 -25.20 -13.15
N GLU A 73 -24.62 -26.04 -12.13
CA GLU A 73 -24.64 -27.50 -12.29
C GLU A 73 -25.97 -28.00 -12.87
N VAL A 74 -27.08 -27.30 -12.59
CA VAL A 74 -28.41 -27.71 -13.04
C VAL A 74 -28.74 -27.23 -14.44
N VAL A 75 -28.30 -26.02 -14.78
CA VAL A 75 -28.67 -25.32 -16.01
C VAL A 75 -27.65 -25.53 -17.14
N GLY A 76 -26.40 -25.81 -16.79
CA GLY A 76 -25.30 -25.98 -17.74
C GLY A 76 -24.64 -24.65 -18.16
N GLY A 77 -23.37 -24.75 -18.54
CA GLY A 77 -22.53 -23.58 -18.81
C GLY A 77 -23.02 -22.70 -19.97
N ASP A 78 -23.50 -23.30 -21.06
CA ASP A 78 -23.88 -22.58 -22.28
C ASP A 78 -25.11 -21.69 -22.07
N VAL A 79 -26.10 -22.21 -21.34
CA VAL A 79 -27.32 -21.49 -20.99
C VAL A 79 -27.00 -20.35 -20.02
N CYS A 80 -26.14 -20.60 -19.04
CA CYS A 80 -25.65 -19.57 -18.11
C CYS A 80 -24.91 -18.43 -18.82
N GLN A 81 -24.09 -18.71 -19.84
CA GLN A 81 -23.41 -17.68 -20.62
C GLN A 81 -24.39 -16.78 -21.38
N LYS A 82 -25.43 -17.35 -21.99
CA LYS A 82 -26.48 -16.58 -22.68
C LYS A 82 -27.28 -15.71 -21.71
N LEU A 83 -27.62 -16.23 -20.53
CA LEU A 83 -28.24 -15.44 -19.45
C LEU A 83 -27.33 -14.29 -19.00
N HIS A 84 -26.03 -14.51 -18.91
CA HIS A 84 -25.06 -13.44 -18.66
C HIS A 84 -24.98 -12.42 -19.80
N ALA A 85 -25.05 -12.82 -21.06
CA ALA A 85 -25.07 -11.90 -22.21
C ALA A 85 -26.27 -10.94 -22.15
N LEU A 86 -27.48 -11.49 -21.93
CA LEU A 86 -28.72 -10.73 -21.75
C LEU A 86 -28.63 -9.75 -20.58
N ARG A 87 -28.07 -10.22 -19.45
CA ARG A 87 -27.85 -9.37 -18.26
C ARG A 87 -26.90 -8.21 -18.57
N MET A 88 -25.72 -8.47 -19.13
CA MET A 88 -24.67 -7.47 -19.26
C MET A 88 -25.03 -6.37 -20.26
N LYS A 89 -25.53 -6.73 -21.44
CA LYS A 89 -26.00 -5.74 -22.42
C LYS A 89 -27.27 -5.03 -21.95
N GLY A 90 -28.17 -5.74 -21.27
CA GLY A 90 -29.35 -5.14 -20.67
C GLY A 90 -29.01 -4.12 -19.58
N ASN A 91 -27.99 -4.37 -18.76
CA ASN A 91 -27.48 -3.41 -17.77
C ASN A 91 -26.94 -2.15 -18.45
N ARG A 92 -26.12 -2.32 -19.49
CA ARG A 92 -25.57 -1.21 -20.26
C ARG A 92 -26.66 -0.33 -20.85
N ALA A 93 -27.69 -0.93 -21.43
CA ALA A 93 -28.85 -0.19 -21.96
C ALA A 93 -29.63 0.59 -20.89
N VAL A 94 -29.68 0.08 -19.66
CA VAL A 94 -30.36 0.75 -18.54
C VAL A 94 -29.53 1.88 -17.92
N HIS A 95 -28.21 1.72 -17.83
CA HIS A 95 -27.36 2.66 -17.08
C HIS A 95 -26.66 3.72 -17.94
N HIS A 96 -26.43 3.45 -19.23
CA HIS A 96 -25.68 4.33 -20.12
C HIS A 96 -26.49 4.87 -21.30
N ASP A 97 -27.79 4.55 -21.39
CA ASP A 97 -28.63 4.88 -22.56
C ASP A 97 -28.03 4.42 -23.91
N GLU A 98 -27.22 3.36 -23.89
CA GLU A 98 -26.52 2.81 -25.05
C GLU A 98 -27.12 1.45 -25.46
N GLY A 99 -27.48 1.30 -26.74
CA GLY A 99 -27.94 0.04 -27.29
C GLY A 99 -28.12 0.10 -28.80
N THR A 100 -27.47 -0.80 -29.54
CA THR A 100 -27.62 -0.84 -31.00
C THR A 100 -28.75 -1.76 -31.42
N THR A 101 -29.33 -1.49 -32.59
CA THR A 101 -30.31 -2.42 -33.22
C THR A 101 -29.70 -3.81 -33.44
N ASP A 102 -28.41 -3.88 -33.76
CA ASP A 102 -27.71 -5.15 -33.96
C ASP A 102 -27.56 -5.94 -32.64
N ASP A 103 -27.25 -5.26 -31.52
CA ASP A 103 -27.23 -5.88 -30.18
C ASP A 103 -28.61 -6.43 -29.81
N ALA A 104 -29.67 -5.65 -30.05
CA ALA A 104 -31.05 -6.07 -29.76
C ALA A 104 -31.45 -7.31 -30.57
N LEU A 105 -31.17 -7.32 -31.88
CA LEU A 105 -31.48 -8.45 -32.76
C LEU A 105 -30.68 -9.70 -32.40
N TRP A 106 -29.40 -9.53 -32.04
CA TRP A 106 -28.56 -10.62 -31.56
C TRP A 106 -29.12 -11.20 -30.25
N LEU A 107 -29.41 -10.38 -29.25
CA LEU A 107 -29.92 -10.86 -27.96
C LEU A 107 -31.32 -11.47 -28.04
N ILE A 108 -32.17 -11.03 -28.98
CA ILE A 108 -33.46 -11.70 -29.25
C ILE A 108 -33.22 -13.15 -29.72
N LYS A 109 -32.20 -13.36 -30.56
CA LYS A 109 -31.79 -14.72 -30.98
C LYS A 109 -31.24 -15.53 -29.80
N GLU A 110 -30.45 -14.91 -28.92
CA GLU A 110 -29.96 -15.55 -27.70
C GLU A 110 -31.12 -15.94 -26.75
N ALA A 111 -32.09 -15.06 -26.56
CA ALA A 111 -33.30 -15.35 -25.79
C ALA A 111 -34.15 -16.47 -26.42
N TYR A 112 -34.20 -16.53 -27.76
CA TYR A 112 -34.86 -17.63 -28.48
C TYR A 112 -34.21 -18.98 -28.17
N PHE A 113 -32.87 -19.06 -28.16
CA PHE A 113 -32.18 -20.30 -27.78
C PHE A 113 -32.47 -20.72 -26.33
N LEU A 114 -32.54 -19.76 -25.40
CA LEU A 114 -32.94 -20.03 -24.02
C LEU A 114 -34.39 -20.53 -23.92
N GLY A 115 -35.30 -19.93 -24.67
CA GLY A 115 -36.70 -20.36 -24.77
C GLY A 115 -36.83 -21.78 -25.33
N GLN A 116 -36.11 -22.08 -26.41
CA GLN A 116 -36.04 -23.41 -27.01
C GLN A 116 -35.49 -24.45 -26.03
N TRP A 117 -34.41 -24.14 -25.32
CA TRP A 117 -33.83 -25.01 -24.30
C TRP A 117 -34.82 -25.28 -23.17
N LEU A 118 -35.45 -24.23 -22.61
CA LEU A 118 -36.41 -24.36 -21.52
C LEU A 118 -37.60 -25.25 -21.94
N TYR A 119 -38.16 -25.01 -23.12
CA TYR A 119 -39.26 -25.81 -23.64
C TYR A 119 -38.85 -27.28 -23.85
N LYS A 120 -37.70 -27.56 -24.45
CA LYS A 120 -37.20 -28.93 -24.66
C LYS A 120 -36.95 -29.66 -23.33
N THR A 121 -36.33 -29.00 -22.36
CA THR A 121 -36.02 -29.57 -21.04
C THR A 121 -37.30 -30.00 -20.30
N TYR A 122 -38.36 -29.19 -20.36
CA TYR A 122 -39.62 -29.48 -19.67
C TYR A 122 -40.58 -30.38 -20.44
N SER A 123 -40.55 -30.36 -21.77
CA SER A 123 -41.37 -31.24 -22.61
C SER A 123 -40.82 -32.68 -22.64
N GLY A 124 -39.49 -32.85 -22.52
CA GLY A 124 -38.85 -34.18 -22.48
C GLY A 124 -38.90 -34.96 -23.79
N GLU A 125 -39.33 -34.35 -24.89
CA GLU A 125 -39.38 -34.93 -26.24
C GLU A 125 -38.34 -34.23 -27.13
N SER A 126 -37.35 -34.98 -27.62
CA SER A 126 -36.33 -34.48 -28.55
C SER A 126 -36.86 -34.21 -29.97
N ASP A 127 -38.02 -34.79 -30.32
CA ASP A 127 -38.61 -34.77 -31.68
C ASP A 127 -39.66 -33.67 -31.93
N ARG A 128 -40.11 -32.94 -30.90
CA ARG A 128 -41.01 -31.79 -31.13
C ARG A 128 -40.22 -30.62 -31.70
N SER A 129 -40.48 -30.31 -32.97
CA SER A 129 -39.90 -29.16 -33.67
C SER A 129 -40.34 -27.86 -33.00
N TYR A 130 -39.38 -27.18 -32.34
CA TYR A 130 -39.52 -25.78 -31.95
C TYR A 130 -39.48 -24.92 -33.24
N PRO A 131 -40.33 -23.88 -33.39
CA PRO A 131 -40.40 -23.09 -34.61
C PRO A 131 -39.06 -22.45 -34.92
N ALA A 132 -38.63 -22.47 -36.19
CA ALA A 132 -37.36 -21.88 -36.60
C ALA A 132 -37.33 -20.37 -36.33
N PHE A 133 -36.17 -19.84 -35.94
CA PHE A 133 -35.99 -18.43 -35.64
C PHE A 133 -36.32 -17.52 -36.84
N ILE A 134 -37.24 -16.57 -36.64
CA ILE A 134 -37.62 -15.55 -37.63
C ILE A 134 -37.08 -14.20 -37.15
N LYS A 135 -36.19 -13.57 -37.92
CA LYS A 135 -35.67 -12.24 -37.59
C LYS A 135 -36.81 -11.21 -37.54
N PRO A 136 -36.90 -10.36 -36.50
CA PRO A 136 -37.91 -9.29 -36.44
C PRO A 136 -37.92 -8.44 -37.71
N LYS A 137 -39.09 -7.96 -38.14
CA LYS A 137 -39.24 -7.15 -39.36
C LYS A 137 -39.08 -5.67 -39.03
N LYS A 138 -38.36 -4.91 -39.88
CA LYS A 138 -38.26 -3.45 -39.77
C LYS A 138 -39.64 -2.84 -40.09
N PRO A 139 -40.27 -2.07 -39.18
CA PRO A 139 -41.60 -1.53 -39.42
C PRO A 139 -41.57 -0.42 -40.49
N GLY A 140 -42.58 -0.41 -41.35
CA GLY A 140 -42.84 0.67 -42.31
C GLY A 140 -43.73 1.75 -41.70
N SER A 141 -43.33 3.03 -41.86
CA SER A 141 -44.02 4.29 -41.49
C SER A 141 -44.31 4.55 -40.00
N GLN A 142 -43.81 5.70 -39.50
CA GLN A 142 -43.71 6.09 -38.08
C GLN A 142 -45.03 6.57 -37.41
N GLU A 143 -46.11 6.77 -38.15
CA GLU A 143 -47.27 7.55 -37.67
C GLU A 143 -48.39 6.72 -37.03
N GLN A 144 -48.58 5.47 -37.45
CA GLN A 144 -49.56 4.55 -36.84
C GLN A 144 -49.09 3.92 -35.52
N GLN A 145 -47.82 4.11 -35.15
CA GLN A 145 -47.19 3.44 -34.00
C GLN A 145 -47.34 4.17 -32.67
N ARG A 146 -47.46 5.50 -32.64
CA ARG A 146 -47.54 6.26 -31.38
C ARG A 146 -48.86 6.03 -30.63
N ILE A 147 -49.97 5.90 -31.36
CA ILE A 147 -51.31 5.81 -30.78
C ILE A 147 -51.54 4.47 -30.07
N ASN A 148 -50.98 3.36 -30.61
CA ASN A 148 -51.06 2.05 -29.95
C ASN A 148 -50.08 1.91 -28.78
N HIS A 149 -49.08 2.79 -28.65
CA HIS A 149 -47.98 2.64 -27.70
C HIS A 149 -48.29 3.08 -26.27
N GLU A 150 -49.06 4.17 -26.13
CA GLU A 150 -49.45 4.70 -24.82
C GLU A 150 -50.51 3.81 -24.16
N GLU A 151 -51.43 3.25 -24.94
CA GLU A 151 -52.50 2.38 -24.45
C GLU A 151 -51.97 1.02 -23.95
N LEU A 152 -50.99 0.45 -24.68
CA LEU A 152 -50.26 -0.77 -24.27
C LEU A 152 -49.37 -0.54 -23.03
N LYS A 153 -48.74 0.63 -22.89
CA LYS A 153 -47.97 0.99 -21.69
C LYS A 153 -48.85 1.06 -20.45
N LEU A 154 -50.03 1.68 -20.57
CA LEU A 154 -50.96 1.80 -19.45
C LEU A 154 -51.52 0.42 -19.02
N GLN A 155 -51.89 -0.43 -19.97
CA GLN A 155 -52.34 -1.80 -19.69
C GLN A 155 -51.22 -2.66 -19.07
N LEU A 156 -49.97 -2.45 -19.49
CA LEU A 156 -48.80 -3.15 -18.94
C LEU A 156 -48.50 -2.72 -17.49
N GLU A 157 -48.65 -1.44 -17.17
CA GLU A 157 -48.44 -0.91 -15.80
C GLU A 157 -49.44 -1.53 -14.82
N VAL A 158 -50.71 -1.63 -15.24
CA VAL A 158 -51.80 -2.24 -14.46
C VAL A 158 -51.57 -3.74 -14.29
N ALA A 159 -51.25 -4.46 -15.37
CA ALA A 159 -50.96 -5.90 -15.30
C ALA A 159 -49.73 -6.21 -14.44
N LYS A 160 -48.70 -5.35 -14.44
CA LYS A 160 -47.52 -5.48 -13.57
C LYS A 160 -47.87 -5.28 -12.09
N GLN A 161 -48.73 -4.31 -11.76
CA GLN A 161 -49.16 -4.09 -10.38
C GLN A 161 -50.02 -5.25 -9.86
N GLU A 162 -50.90 -5.80 -10.68
CA GLU A 162 -51.68 -6.98 -10.34
C GLU A 162 -50.77 -8.20 -10.16
N LEU A 163 -49.81 -8.41 -11.05
CA LEU A 163 -48.84 -9.51 -10.94
C LEU A 163 -48.00 -9.43 -9.67
N LEU A 164 -47.50 -8.23 -9.31
CA LEU A 164 -46.75 -8.01 -8.06
C LEU A 164 -47.60 -8.32 -6.82
N SER A 165 -48.90 -8.04 -6.86
CA SER A 165 -49.82 -8.38 -5.77
C SER A 165 -50.10 -9.89 -5.67
N VAL A 166 -50.17 -10.58 -6.82
CA VAL A 166 -50.37 -12.03 -6.89
C VAL A 166 -49.10 -12.78 -6.47
N GLU A 167 -47.92 -12.33 -6.89
CA GLU A 167 -46.63 -12.92 -6.49
C GLU A 167 -46.38 -12.74 -4.99
N ALA A 168 -46.74 -11.59 -4.40
CA ALA A 168 -46.66 -11.38 -2.95
C ALA A 168 -47.59 -12.33 -2.16
N ASN A 169 -48.77 -12.65 -2.73
CA ASN A 169 -49.72 -13.58 -2.12
C ASN A 169 -49.29 -15.06 -2.31
N GLU A 170 -48.66 -15.38 -3.44
CA GLU A 170 -48.11 -16.72 -3.72
C GLU A 170 -46.88 -17.02 -2.84
N GLN A 171 -46.05 -16.02 -2.57
CA GLN A 171 -44.90 -16.13 -1.65
C GLN A 171 -45.35 -16.52 -0.23
N ASN A 172 -46.46 -15.94 0.26
CA ASN A 172 -47.04 -16.27 1.56
C ASN A 172 -47.66 -17.69 1.58
N ALA A 173 -48.18 -18.17 0.45
CA ALA A 173 -48.71 -19.54 0.33
C ALA A 173 -47.61 -20.61 0.20
N LEU A 174 -46.46 -20.26 -0.40
CA LEU A 174 -45.30 -21.14 -0.54
C LEU A 174 -44.55 -21.34 0.79
N ASP A 175 -44.55 -20.35 1.68
CA ASP A 175 -44.00 -20.49 3.03
C ASP A 175 -44.78 -21.53 3.87
N GLU A 176 -46.09 -21.69 3.64
CA GLU A 176 -46.91 -22.75 4.27
C GLU A 176 -46.67 -24.15 3.67
N LEU A 177 -46.31 -24.25 2.39
CA LEU A 177 -46.11 -25.52 1.67
C LEU A 177 -44.68 -26.10 1.79
N SER A 178 -43.71 -25.33 2.30
CA SER A 178 -42.28 -25.68 2.36
C SER A 178 -41.90 -26.75 3.40
N LYS A 179 -42.83 -27.19 4.27
CA LYS A 179 -42.52 -28.09 5.40
C LYS A 179 -42.49 -29.59 5.09
N LEU A 180 -42.76 -30.04 3.86
CA LEU A 180 -43.01 -31.48 3.57
C LEU A 180 -42.28 -32.10 2.34
N ARG A 181 -41.25 -31.50 1.73
CA ARG A 181 -40.76 -31.96 0.40
C ARG A 181 -39.26 -32.22 0.19
N GLY A 182 -38.51 -32.67 1.20
CA GLY A 182 -37.07 -32.94 1.04
C GLY A 182 -36.68 -34.04 0.04
N GLU A 183 -37.44 -35.15 -0.08
CA GLU A 183 -37.02 -36.31 -0.89
C GLU A 183 -37.52 -36.28 -2.34
N VAL A 184 -38.67 -35.63 -2.60
CA VAL A 184 -39.24 -35.50 -3.95
C VAL A 184 -38.45 -34.50 -4.80
N ASP A 185 -37.89 -33.48 -4.16
CA ASP A 185 -37.18 -32.39 -4.84
C ASP A 185 -35.82 -32.83 -5.38
N ALA A 186 -35.12 -33.76 -4.69
CA ALA A 186 -33.84 -34.32 -5.17
C ALA A 186 -33.99 -35.15 -6.46
N LEU A 187 -34.99 -36.05 -6.52
CA LEU A 187 -35.27 -36.85 -7.71
C LEU A 187 -35.78 -36.01 -8.89
N LYS A 188 -36.53 -34.95 -8.60
CA LYS A 188 -36.98 -33.97 -9.60
C LYS A 188 -35.79 -33.21 -10.18
N LEU A 189 -34.83 -32.82 -9.35
CA LEU A 189 -33.61 -32.11 -9.75
C LEU A 189 -32.72 -32.99 -10.64
N GLU A 190 -32.48 -34.25 -10.28
CA GLU A 190 -31.69 -35.17 -11.11
C GLU A 190 -32.33 -35.43 -12.48
N ARG A 191 -33.66 -35.64 -12.53
CA ARG A 191 -34.38 -35.80 -13.80
C ARG A 191 -34.31 -34.55 -14.66
N PHE A 192 -34.36 -33.36 -14.05
CA PHE A 192 -34.20 -32.11 -14.76
C PHE A 192 -32.78 -31.97 -15.32
N LYS A 193 -31.74 -32.26 -14.53
CA LYS A 193 -30.33 -32.24 -14.96
C LYS A 193 -30.11 -33.09 -16.22
N ALA A 194 -30.56 -34.35 -16.20
CA ALA A 194 -30.41 -35.25 -17.35
C ALA A 194 -31.13 -34.74 -18.62
N LYS A 195 -32.33 -34.17 -18.47
CA LYS A 195 -33.08 -33.58 -19.60
C LYS A 195 -32.47 -32.28 -20.11
N ALA A 196 -31.96 -31.45 -19.20
CA ALA A 196 -31.29 -30.19 -19.50
C ALA A 196 -30.02 -30.43 -20.34
N GLU A 197 -29.24 -31.45 -19.98
CA GLU A 197 -28.03 -31.86 -20.69
C GLU A 197 -28.37 -32.40 -22.09
N GLN A 198 -29.39 -33.27 -22.20
CA GLN A 198 -29.89 -33.74 -23.50
C GLN A 198 -30.41 -32.60 -24.38
N ALA A 199 -31.12 -31.64 -23.81
CA ALA A 199 -31.61 -30.47 -24.54
C ALA A 199 -30.45 -29.59 -25.03
N ALA A 200 -29.43 -29.35 -24.19
CA ALA A 200 -28.25 -28.58 -24.54
C ALA A 200 -27.47 -29.20 -25.70
N HIS A 201 -27.25 -30.52 -25.69
CA HIS A 201 -26.59 -31.23 -26.81
C HIS A 201 -27.36 -31.18 -28.13
N SER A 202 -28.69 -30.97 -28.08
CA SER A 202 -29.54 -30.90 -29.27
C SER A 202 -29.61 -29.51 -29.91
N ILE A 203 -29.00 -28.48 -29.31
CA ILE A 203 -29.05 -27.08 -29.76
C ILE A 203 -27.63 -26.62 -30.07
N ASP A 204 -27.41 -26.11 -31.29
CA ASP A 204 -26.19 -25.37 -31.60
C ASP A 204 -26.33 -23.95 -31.04
N PHE A 205 -25.64 -23.69 -29.93
CA PHE A 205 -25.69 -22.43 -29.23
C PHE A 205 -24.82 -21.33 -29.86
N GLU A 206 -24.15 -21.53 -31.00
CA GLU A 206 -23.33 -20.50 -31.68
C GLU A 206 -22.35 -19.76 -30.71
N GLN A 207 -21.69 -20.51 -29.83
CA GLN A 207 -20.98 -19.96 -28.67
C GLN A 207 -19.85 -18.96 -29.03
N GLU A 208 -19.19 -19.16 -30.17
CA GLU A 208 -18.18 -18.22 -30.67
C GLU A 208 -18.75 -16.83 -30.99
N VAL A 209 -20.03 -16.75 -31.37
CA VAL A 209 -20.72 -15.47 -31.64
C VAL A 209 -21.02 -14.76 -30.33
N THR A 210 -21.52 -15.48 -29.33
CA THR A 210 -21.79 -14.92 -28.00
C THR A 210 -20.51 -14.35 -27.38
N ASN A 211 -19.39 -15.06 -27.48
CA ASN A 211 -18.09 -14.62 -26.95
C ASN A 211 -17.53 -13.38 -27.67
N LYS A 212 -17.76 -13.24 -28.98
CA LYS A 212 -17.31 -12.07 -29.75
C LYS A 212 -18.08 -10.80 -29.43
N ASN A 213 -19.34 -10.92 -29.00
CA ASN A 213 -20.23 -9.78 -28.80
C ASN A 213 -20.22 -9.23 -27.35
N ILE A 214 -19.65 -9.98 -26.40
CA ILE A 214 -19.47 -9.54 -25.01
C ILE A 214 -18.09 -8.87 -24.87
N SER A 215 -18.08 -7.60 -24.50
CA SER A 215 -16.85 -6.86 -24.20
C SER A 215 -16.58 -6.85 -22.70
N ILE A 216 -15.31 -6.72 -22.31
CA ILE A 216 -14.91 -6.44 -20.93
C ILE A 216 -15.60 -5.18 -20.38
N HIS A 217 -15.87 -4.17 -21.21
CA HIS A 217 -16.56 -2.95 -20.78
C HIS A 217 -17.98 -3.23 -20.28
N ASP A 218 -18.65 -4.27 -20.81
CA ASP A 218 -20.01 -4.60 -20.42
C ASP A 218 -20.08 -5.09 -18.95
N SER A 219 -18.99 -5.64 -18.40
CA SER A 219 -18.94 -6.08 -16.98
C SER A 219 -18.83 -4.92 -15.99
N PHE A 220 -18.44 -3.73 -16.46
CA PHE A 220 -18.33 -2.53 -15.63
C PHE A 220 -19.46 -1.52 -15.84
N SER A 221 -20.43 -1.84 -16.72
CA SER A 221 -21.54 -0.95 -17.12
C SER A 221 -22.49 -0.52 -15.99
N GLU A 222 -22.49 -1.21 -14.85
CA GLU A 222 -23.27 -0.80 -13.67
C GLU A 222 -22.56 0.27 -12.82
N TYR A 223 -21.30 0.60 -13.14
CA TYR A 223 -20.43 1.42 -12.29
C TYR A 223 -19.86 2.63 -13.02
N SER A 224 -19.71 3.73 -12.30
CA SER A 224 -18.95 4.90 -12.77
C SER A 224 -17.45 4.69 -12.55
N LEU A 225 -16.73 4.33 -13.61
CA LEU A 225 -15.27 4.18 -13.58
C LEU A 225 -14.58 5.55 -13.56
N THR A 226 -13.41 5.62 -12.92
CA THR A 226 -12.53 6.78 -13.07
C THR A 226 -11.79 6.75 -14.42
N THR A 227 -11.18 7.86 -14.84
CA THR A 227 -10.46 7.95 -16.11
C THR A 227 -9.38 6.86 -16.20
N GLY A 228 -8.56 6.72 -15.15
CA GLY A 228 -7.52 5.69 -15.12
C GLY A 228 -8.06 4.26 -15.10
N GLN A 229 -9.21 4.01 -14.49
CA GLN A 229 -9.85 2.69 -14.53
C GLN A 229 -10.42 2.36 -15.91
N SER A 230 -10.99 3.35 -16.61
CA SER A 230 -11.51 3.18 -17.98
C SER A 230 -10.39 2.86 -18.98
N GLU A 231 -9.29 3.61 -18.92
CA GLU A 231 -8.09 3.35 -19.73
C GLU A 231 -7.49 1.97 -19.44
N LEU A 232 -7.44 1.56 -18.17
CA LEU A 232 -7.00 0.23 -17.79
C LEU A 232 -7.87 -0.87 -18.41
N VAL A 233 -9.19 -0.73 -18.37
CA VAL A 233 -10.11 -1.70 -18.98
C VAL A 233 -9.85 -1.83 -20.48
N GLN A 234 -9.62 -0.71 -21.17
CA GLN A 234 -9.26 -0.71 -22.59
C GLN A 234 -7.92 -1.43 -22.85
N GLN A 235 -6.88 -1.17 -22.03
CA GLN A 235 -5.59 -1.85 -22.17
C GLN A 235 -5.66 -3.34 -21.85
N LEU A 236 -6.49 -3.73 -20.89
CA LEU A 236 -6.75 -5.14 -20.58
C LEU A 236 -7.44 -5.84 -21.75
N ASP A 237 -8.42 -5.19 -22.41
CA ASP A 237 -9.08 -5.73 -23.59
C ASP A 237 -8.08 -6.01 -24.74
N GLN A 238 -7.20 -5.03 -24.99
CA GLN A 238 -6.13 -5.15 -25.98
C GLN A 238 -5.18 -6.30 -25.62
N PHE A 239 -4.74 -6.38 -24.36
CA PHE A 239 -3.85 -7.43 -23.88
C PHE A 239 -4.44 -8.84 -23.98
N LEU A 240 -5.73 -8.99 -23.66
CA LEU A 240 -6.41 -10.29 -23.72
C LEU A 240 -6.57 -10.80 -25.16
N SER A 241 -6.61 -9.87 -26.13
CA SER A 241 -6.67 -10.14 -27.56
C SER A 241 -5.28 -10.29 -28.22
N ASP A 242 -4.24 -9.75 -27.59
CA ASP A 242 -2.85 -9.82 -28.04
C ASP A 242 -2.34 -11.28 -28.03
N LYS A 243 -1.60 -11.68 -29.07
CA LYS A 243 -1.00 -13.02 -29.17
C LYS A 243 0.46 -13.07 -28.69
N GLU A 244 1.17 -11.94 -28.72
CA GLU A 244 2.59 -11.86 -28.37
C GLU A 244 2.80 -11.67 -26.87
N LYS A 245 2.02 -10.77 -26.25
CA LYS A 245 2.18 -10.47 -24.82
C LYS A 245 1.40 -11.43 -23.96
N SER A 246 2.10 -12.25 -23.18
CA SER A 246 1.47 -13.23 -22.28
C SER A 246 1.34 -12.77 -20.83
N VAL A 247 2.00 -11.66 -20.45
CA VAL A 247 2.00 -11.14 -19.09
C VAL A 247 1.54 -9.68 -19.03
N PHE A 248 0.64 -9.39 -18.11
CA PHE A 248 0.18 -8.03 -17.77
C PHE A 248 0.50 -7.69 -16.32
N GLN A 249 1.01 -6.49 -16.06
CA GLN A 249 1.29 -5.96 -14.73
C GLN A 249 0.33 -4.81 -14.40
N LEU A 250 -0.64 -5.09 -13.52
CA LEU A 250 -1.51 -4.07 -12.96
C LEU A 250 -0.91 -3.57 -11.64
N LYS A 251 -0.27 -2.40 -11.71
CA LYS A 251 0.24 -1.68 -10.55
C LYS A 251 -0.81 -0.70 -10.05
N GLY A 252 -0.79 -0.45 -8.76
CA GLY A 252 -1.57 0.64 -8.22
C GLY A 252 -1.45 0.70 -6.71
N TYR A 253 -1.61 1.90 -6.17
CA TYR A 253 -1.46 2.11 -4.75
C TYR A 253 -2.64 1.58 -3.91
N ALA A 254 -2.51 1.65 -2.60
CA ALA A 254 -3.60 1.33 -1.69
C ALA A 254 -4.79 2.27 -1.95
N GLY A 255 -5.98 1.69 -2.14
CA GLY A 255 -7.22 2.44 -2.36
C GLY A 255 -7.55 2.82 -3.81
N THR A 256 -6.78 2.37 -4.81
CA THR A 256 -7.01 2.74 -6.23
C THR A 256 -8.04 1.87 -6.96
N GLY A 257 -8.65 0.89 -6.27
CA GLY A 257 -9.69 0.04 -6.85
C GLY A 257 -9.21 -1.22 -7.57
N LYS A 258 -7.94 -1.65 -7.39
CA LYS A 258 -7.40 -2.90 -7.99
C LYS A 258 -8.34 -4.10 -7.83
N THR A 259 -8.81 -4.38 -6.61
CA THR A 259 -9.70 -5.53 -6.38
C THR A 259 -11.07 -5.38 -7.04
N PHE A 260 -11.54 -4.14 -7.25
CA PHE A 260 -12.77 -3.88 -7.99
C PHE A 260 -12.59 -4.24 -9.48
N ILE A 261 -11.44 -3.87 -10.09
CA ILE A 261 -11.08 -4.30 -11.44
C ILE A 261 -10.98 -5.83 -11.53
N THR A 262 -10.34 -6.47 -10.54
CA THR A 262 -10.27 -7.94 -10.51
C THR A 262 -11.64 -8.60 -10.45
N LYS A 263 -12.58 -8.04 -9.68
CA LYS A 263 -13.97 -8.52 -9.64
C LYS A 263 -14.60 -8.45 -11.04
N GLY A 264 -14.54 -7.31 -11.72
CA GLY A 264 -15.12 -7.17 -13.07
C GLY A 264 -14.44 -8.07 -14.11
N LEU A 265 -13.12 -8.30 -14.01
CA LEU A 265 -12.40 -9.28 -14.83
C LEU A 265 -12.91 -10.70 -14.62
N THR A 266 -13.08 -11.14 -13.36
CA THR A 266 -13.58 -12.48 -13.07
C THR A 266 -15.02 -12.68 -13.53
N GLU A 267 -15.82 -11.61 -13.54
CA GLU A 267 -17.18 -11.64 -14.10
C GLU A 267 -17.17 -11.73 -15.62
N TYR A 268 -16.28 -10.98 -16.27
CA TYR A 268 -16.08 -11.05 -17.72
C TYR A 268 -15.62 -12.44 -18.18
N PHE A 269 -14.59 -13.02 -17.55
CA PHE A 269 -14.12 -14.37 -17.92
C PHE A 269 -15.20 -15.43 -17.75
N ARG A 270 -16.04 -15.30 -16.71
CA ARG A 270 -17.20 -16.18 -16.52
C ARG A 270 -18.24 -16.02 -17.63
N SER A 271 -18.54 -14.79 -18.07
CA SER A 271 -19.55 -14.55 -19.11
C SER A 271 -19.13 -15.07 -20.48
N ILE A 272 -17.83 -15.10 -20.79
CA ILE A 272 -17.29 -15.66 -22.04
C ILE A 272 -16.87 -17.13 -21.93
N GLY A 273 -17.08 -17.78 -20.77
CA GLY A 273 -16.70 -19.18 -20.55
C GLY A 273 -15.19 -19.45 -20.49
N ARG A 274 -14.35 -18.44 -20.27
CA ARG A 274 -12.90 -18.58 -20.20
C ARG A 274 -12.46 -18.96 -18.79
N THR A 275 -11.66 -20.02 -18.65
CA THR A 275 -11.15 -20.47 -17.35
C THR A 275 -10.26 -19.40 -16.72
N CYS A 276 -10.57 -19.01 -15.48
CA CYS A 276 -9.79 -18.05 -14.71
C CYS A 276 -9.35 -18.67 -13.37
N VAL A 277 -8.06 -18.61 -13.05
CA VAL A 277 -7.50 -19.07 -11.78
C VAL A 277 -7.04 -17.87 -10.96
N LEU A 278 -7.61 -17.72 -9.77
CA LEU A 278 -7.23 -16.68 -8.81
C LEU A 278 -6.24 -17.25 -7.79
N SER A 279 -5.09 -16.61 -7.66
CA SER A 279 -4.11 -16.99 -6.66
C SER A 279 -3.51 -15.78 -5.94
N ALA A 280 -3.01 -16.00 -4.72
CA ALA A 280 -2.26 -15.01 -3.97
C ALA A 280 -1.08 -15.65 -3.20
N PRO A 281 -0.03 -14.89 -2.82
CA PRO A 281 1.11 -15.43 -2.09
C PRO A 281 0.76 -15.99 -0.70
N THR A 282 -0.22 -15.40 -0.02
CA THR A 282 -0.61 -15.75 1.35
C THR A 282 -2.06 -16.23 1.42
N GLY A 283 -2.37 -17.11 2.39
CA GLY A 283 -3.74 -17.63 2.58
C GLY A 283 -4.74 -16.54 2.93
N LYS A 284 -4.31 -15.52 3.69
CA LYS A 284 -5.12 -14.36 4.03
C LYS A 284 -5.47 -13.51 2.80
N ALA A 285 -4.49 -13.21 1.94
CA ALA A 285 -4.74 -12.48 0.71
C ALA A 285 -5.70 -13.26 -0.21
N ALA A 286 -5.51 -14.58 -0.34
CA ALA A 286 -6.40 -15.45 -1.10
C ALA A 286 -7.84 -15.42 -0.55
N LYS A 287 -8.02 -15.44 0.78
CA LYS A 287 -9.34 -15.30 1.42
C LYS A 287 -9.99 -13.94 1.13
N VAL A 288 -9.22 -12.85 1.22
CA VAL A 288 -9.72 -11.49 0.96
C VAL A 288 -10.19 -11.34 -0.49
N ILE A 289 -9.38 -11.75 -1.46
CA ILE A 289 -9.78 -11.67 -2.87
C ILE A 289 -10.94 -12.62 -3.18
N SER A 290 -10.98 -13.81 -2.57
CA SER A 290 -12.08 -14.75 -2.74
C SER A 290 -13.41 -14.15 -2.27
N ASN A 291 -13.42 -13.52 -1.08
CA ASN A 291 -14.61 -12.86 -0.56
C ASN A 291 -15.05 -11.67 -1.41
N LYS A 292 -14.10 -10.87 -1.93
CA LYS A 292 -14.42 -9.68 -2.75
C LYS A 292 -14.89 -10.03 -4.16
N THR A 293 -14.33 -11.09 -4.76
CA THR A 293 -14.70 -11.55 -6.11
C THR A 293 -15.84 -12.58 -6.12
N ARG A 294 -16.15 -13.17 -4.96
CA ARG A 294 -17.04 -14.33 -4.80
C ARG A 294 -16.62 -15.52 -5.68
N CYS A 295 -15.32 -15.65 -5.93
CA CYS A 295 -14.71 -16.73 -6.69
C CYS A 295 -13.70 -17.45 -5.79
N SER A 296 -13.57 -18.77 -5.90
CA SER A 296 -12.56 -19.49 -5.11
C SER A 296 -11.15 -19.04 -5.52
N ALA A 297 -10.37 -18.61 -4.54
CA ALA A 297 -8.97 -18.25 -4.72
C ALA A 297 -8.09 -19.05 -3.75
N PHE A 298 -6.91 -19.45 -4.20
CA PHE A 298 -5.99 -20.27 -3.41
C PHE A 298 -4.62 -19.63 -3.30
N THR A 299 -3.76 -20.17 -2.43
CA THR A 299 -2.37 -19.73 -2.41
C THR A 299 -1.66 -20.19 -3.69
N ILE A 300 -0.65 -19.44 -4.13
CA ILE A 300 0.21 -19.86 -5.26
C ILE A 300 0.74 -21.27 -4.99
N HIS A 301 1.20 -21.53 -3.76
CA HIS A 301 1.71 -22.84 -3.35
C HIS A 301 0.68 -23.98 -3.55
N LYS A 302 -0.58 -23.77 -3.16
CA LYS A 302 -1.64 -24.77 -3.35
C LYS A 302 -1.99 -24.96 -4.84
N THR A 303 -1.77 -23.94 -5.65
CA THR A 303 -2.11 -23.94 -7.08
C THR A 303 -1.05 -24.68 -7.91
N ILE A 304 0.25 -24.49 -7.59
CA ILE A 304 1.35 -24.95 -8.46
C ILE A 304 2.11 -26.18 -7.95
N TYR A 305 1.94 -26.59 -6.69
CA TYR A 305 2.67 -27.74 -6.13
C TYR A 305 1.74 -28.92 -5.81
N SER A 306 2.24 -30.14 -6.04
CA SER A 306 1.60 -31.38 -5.63
C SER A 306 2.09 -31.80 -4.24
N PHE A 307 1.15 -31.96 -3.31
CA PHE A 307 1.40 -32.45 -1.95
C PHE A 307 1.04 -33.94 -1.79
N LYS A 308 0.61 -34.61 -2.87
CA LYS A 308 0.22 -36.03 -2.87
C LYS A 308 1.46 -36.93 -2.70
N ASP A 309 2.50 -36.67 -3.50
CA ASP A 309 3.72 -37.46 -3.56
C ASP A 309 4.91 -36.70 -2.98
N LEU A 310 4.91 -36.52 -1.65
CA LEU A 310 6.08 -35.92 -0.97
C LEU A 310 7.25 -36.90 -1.02
N VAL A 311 8.28 -36.51 -1.77
CA VAL A 311 9.52 -37.27 -1.90
C VAL A 311 10.46 -36.86 -0.78
N GLU A 312 11.04 -37.85 -0.10
CA GLU A 312 12.13 -37.59 0.83
C GLU A 312 13.43 -37.45 0.06
N TYR A 313 14.08 -36.30 0.19
CA TYR A 313 15.40 -36.06 -0.36
C TYR A 313 16.42 -35.94 0.77
N ARG A 314 17.56 -36.62 0.61
CA ARG A 314 18.77 -36.39 1.40
C ARG A 314 19.75 -35.66 0.49
N ASP A 315 20.29 -34.54 0.96
CA ASP A 315 21.23 -33.78 0.16
C ASP A 315 22.49 -34.61 -0.13
N GLU A 316 22.80 -34.82 -1.42
CA GLU A 316 24.01 -35.51 -1.86
C GLU A 316 25.23 -34.56 -1.86
N SER A 317 24.98 -33.24 -1.86
CA SER A 317 25.98 -32.19 -1.92
C SER A 317 26.44 -31.73 -0.52
N GLY A 318 27.18 -32.60 0.16
CA GLY A 318 27.98 -32.23 1.32
C GLY A 318 27.39 -32.63 2.66
N GLU A 319 28.29 -33.15 3.49
CA GLU A 319 28.15 -33.35 4.94
C GLU A 319 27.24 -32.30 5.58
N GLU A 320 26.07 -32.69 6.13
CA GLU A 320 25.48 -32.15 7.36
C GLU A 320 23.98 -32.50 7.53
N SER A 321 23.68 -33.14 8.67
CA SER A 321 22.36 -33.36 9.30
C SER A 321 21.55 -34.61 8.91
N GLU A 322 21.16 -35.39 9.94
CA GLU A 322 20.23 -36.53 9.87
C GLU A 322 18.77 -36.07 9.65
N THR A 323 18.57 -35.05 8.79
CA THR A 323 17.28 -34.36 8.64
C THR A 323 16.60 -34.86 7.36
N TYR A 324 15.32 -35.23 7.48
CA TYR A 324 14.46 -35.58 6.37
C TYR A 324 13.89 -34.28 5.79
N LYS A 325 13.98 -34.09 4.47
CA LYS A 325 13.32 -32.97 3.78
C LYS A 325 12.19 -33.53 2.93
N LEU A 326 10.97 -33.04 3.16
CA LEU A 326 9.81 -33.30 2.33
C LEU A 326 9.85 -32.35 1.13
N TYR A 327 9.88 -32.94 -0.05
CA TYR A 327 9.90 -32.21 -1.32
C TYR A 327 8.52 -32.25 -1.98
N ALA A 328 7.91 -31.08 -2.17
CA ALA A 328 6.68 -30.92 -2.95
C ALA A 328 7.05 -30.55 -4.39
N GLN A 329 6.75 -31.44 -5.34
CA GLN A 329 7.04 -31.22 -6.76
C GLN A 329 6.08 -30.20 -7.37
N ILE A 330 6.49 -29.57 -8.47
CA ILE A 330 5.59 -28.76 -9.30
C ILE A 330 4.51 -29.70 -9.86
N ALA A 331 3.25 -29.33 -9.70
CA ALA A 331 2.11 -30.09 -10.19
C ALA A 331 2.07 -30.10 -11.73
N VAL A 332 1.47 -31.15 -12.30
CA VAL A 332 1.16 -31.16 -13.73
C VAL A 332 0.01 -30.19 -13.98
N ASN A 333 0.18 -29.28 -14.93
CA ASN A 333 -0.84 -28.29 -15.26
C ASN A 333 -1.90 -28.91 -16.18
N GLU A 334 -2.99 -29.39 -15.58
CA GLU A 334 -4.15 -29.99 -16.26
C GLU A 334 -5.19 -28.95 -16.74
N LEU A 335 -4.90 -27.66 -16.56
CA LEU A 335 -5.84 -26.58 -16.91
C LEU A 335 -5.88 -26.34 -18.42
N SER A 336 -7.00 -25.77 -18.89
CA SER A 336 -7.22 -25.42 -20.29
C SER A 336 -6.08 -24.59 -20.89
N ALA A 337 -5.80 -24.81 -22.18
CA ALA A 337 -4.83 -24.02 -22.94
C ALA A 337 -5.22 -22.53 -23.07
N ASP A 338 -6.44 -22.13 -22.71
CA ASP A 338 -6.90 -20.74 -22.73
C ASP A 338 -7.10 -20.12 -21.33
N THR A 339 -6.44 -20.68 -20.32
CA THR A 339 -6.59 -20.25 -18.92
C THR A 339 -5.91 -18.92 -18.63
N VAL A 340 -6.58 -18.03 -17.91
CA VAL A 340 -5.99 -16.78 -17.37
C VAL A 340 -5.68 -16.94 -15.90
N PHE A 341 -4.42 -16.68 -15.52
CA PHE A 341 -3.96 -16.68 -14.13
C PHE A 341 -3.94 -15.25 -13.61
N ILE A 342 -4.71 -14.96 -12.57
CA ILE A 342 -4.71 -13.66 -11.91
C ILE A 342 -4.06 -13.82 -10.54
N ILE A 343 -2.93 -13.15 -10.36
CA ILE A 343 -2.12 -13.24 -9.14
C ILE A 343 -2.19 -11.92 -8.38
N ASP A 344 -2.92 -11.90 -7.27
CA ASP A 344 -3.04 -10.71 -6.42
C ASP A 344 -1.90 -10.61 -5.41
N GLU A 345 -1.65 -9.40 -4.89
CA GLU A 345 -0.55 -9.10 -3.97
C GLU A 345 0.83 -9.57 -4.48
N SER A 346 1.07 -9.39 -5.78
CA SER A 346 2.30 -9.82 -6.47
C SER A 346 3.57 -9.14 -5.96
N SER A 347 3.44 -8.06 -5.18
CA SER A 347 4.53 -7.42 -4.45
C SER A 347 5.28 -8.38 -3.53
N MET A 348 4.62 -9.44 -3.03
CA MET A 348 5.20 -10.43 -2.11
C MET A 348 5.84 -11.66 -2.79
N ILE A 349 5.77 -11.80 -4.12
CA ILE A 349 6.31 -12.98 -4.82
C ILE A 349 7.82 -12.87 -4.93
N SER A 350 8.55 -13.76 -4.25
CA SER A 350 10.01 -13.83 -4.32
C SER A 350 10.51 -14.70 -5.46
N ASP A 351 11.74 -14.40 -5.91
CA ASP A 351 12.50 -15.25 -6.83
C ASP A 351 13.90 -15.59 -6.28
N VAL A 352 14.00 -15.52 -4.95
CA VAL A 352 15.17 -15.91 -4.15
C VAL A 352 14.97 -17.35 -3.68
N TYR A 353 16.06 -18.11 -3.66
CA TYR A 353 16.05 -19.48 -3.16
C TYR A 353 15.66 -19.50 -1.67
N ASN A 354 14.57 -20.20 -1.35
CA ASN A 354 14.11 -20.43 0.00
C ASN A 354 13.99 -21.93 0.24
N ASP A 355 14.66 -22.42 1.28
CA ASP A 355 14.67 -23.81 1.69
C ASP A 355 14.41 -23.89 3.19
N ASN A 356 13.24 -24.41 3.58
CA ASN A 356 12.95 -24.63 4.99
C ASN A 356 13.52 -25.98 5.41
N GLU A 357 13.87 -26.09 6.68
CA GLU A 357 14.59 -27.23 7.25
C GLU A 357 13.98 -28.62 6.98
N PHE A 358 12.65 -28.72 6.92
CA PHE A 358 11.93 -29.97 6.65
C PHE A 358 11.10 -29.96 5.37
N PHE A 359 10.99 -28.83 4.68
CA PHE A 359 10.02 -28.69 3.59
C PHE A 359 10.49 -27.73 2.49
N ARG A 360 10.58 -28.26 1.27
CA ARG A 360 10.94 -27.51 0.07
C ARG A 360 9.88 -27.70 -1.01
N CYS A 361 9.49 -26.62 -1.67
CA CYS A 361 8.63 -26.65 -2.84
C CYS A 361 9.45 -26.40 -4.12
N GLY A 362 9.24 -27.22 -5.15
CA GLY A 362 9.79 -27.05 -6.50
C GLY A 362 11.27 -26.69 -6.54
N SER A 363 11.65 -25.67 -7.29
CA SER A 363 13.06 -25.23 -7.35
C SER A 363 13.52 -24.50 -6.09
N GLY A 364 12.60 -24.14 -5.18
CA GLY A 364 12.86 -23.23 -4.05
C GLY A 364 12.69 -21.76 -4.42
N LYS A 365 12.27 -21.44 -5.66
CA LYS A 365 12.01 -20.08 -6.15
C LYS A 365 10.57 -19.98 -6.65
N LEU A 366 9.73 -19.26 -5.92
CA LEU A 366 8.28 -19.25 -6.16
C LEU A 366 7.91 -18.66 -7.52
N LEU A 367 8.51 -17.53 -7.94
CA LEU A 367 8.22 -16.92 -9.24
C LEU A 367 8.64 -17.84 -10.40
N SER A 368 9.87 -18.38 -10.34
CA SER A 368 10.38 -19.31 -11.34
C SER A 368 9.48 -20.55 -11.48
N ASP A 369 9.05 -21.13 -10.35
CA ASP A 369 8.16 -22.30 -10.35
C ASP A 369 6.76 -21.97 -10.88
N LEU A 370 6.21 -20.79 -10.55
CA LEU A 370 4.92 -20.32 -11.06
C LEU A 370 4.94 -20.19 -12.58
N LEU A 371 5.95 -19.51 -13.14
CA LEU A 371 6.07 -19.33 -14.59
C LEU A 371 6.28 -20.68 -15.30
N LYS A 372 7.07 -21.58 -14.72
CA LYS A 372 7.26 -22.95 -15.23
C LYS A 372 5.96 -23.77 -15.19
N PHE A 373 5.15 -23.63 -14.15
CA PHE A 373 3.85 -24.31 -14.05
C PHE A 373 2.85 -23.79 -15.08
N VAL A 374 2.75 -22.47 -15.25
CA VAL A 374 1.87 -21.86 -16.27
C VAL A 374 2.33 -22.31 -17.66
N ASN A 375 3.65 -22.40 -17.85
CA ASN A 375 4.33 -22.87 -19.04
C ASN A 375 4.03 -21.99 -20.25
N LEU A 376 4.46 -20.72 -20.19
CA LEU A 376 4.17 -19.67 -21.18
C LEU A 376 4.96 -19.78 -22.49
N ASP A 377 5.91 -20.72 -22.58
CA ASP A 377 6.91 -20.78 -23.64
C ASP A 377 6.45 -21.62 -24.86
N HIS A 378 5.21 -22.14 -24.88
CA HIS A 378 4.70 -22.96 -25.98
C HIS A 378 3.69 -22.20 -26.85
N ASN A 379 3.90 -22.24 -28.17
CA ASN A 379 3.05 -21.57 -29.16
C ASN A 379 1.62 -22.15 -29.28
N ASP A 380 1.31 -23.26 -28.60
CA ASP A 380 0.03 -23.97 -28.72
C ASP A 380 -0.98 -23.60 -27.62
N HIS A 381 -0.80 -22.47 -26.93
CA HIS A 381 -1.73 -22.02 -25.90
C HIS A 381 -2.03 -20.53 -25.97
N ARG A 382 -3.17 -20.13 -25.39
CA ARG A 382 -3.59 -18.73 -25.17
C ARG A 382 -3.54 -18.34 -23.70
N LYS A 383 -2.75 -19.06 -22.87
CA LYS A 383 -2.61 -18.76 -21.44
C LYS A 383 -2.07 -17.35 -21.23
N LYS A 384 -2.63 -16.64 -20.24
CA LYS A 384 -2.21 -15.29 -19.86
C LYS A 384 -1.97 -15.23 -18.35
N VAL A 385 -1.06 -14.35 -17.92
CA VAL A 385 -0.82 -14.05 -16.50
C VAL A 385 -1.03 -12.57 -16.24
N ILE A 386 -1.83 -12.24 -15.23
CA ILE A 386 -2.07 -10.87 -14.77
C ILE A 386 -1.52 -10.77 -13.34
N PHE A 387 -0.39 -10.09 -13.19
CA PHE A 387 0.18 -9.75 -11.88
C PHE A 387 -0.43 -8.46 -11.38
N ILE A 388 -1.06 -8.49 -10.20
CA ILE A 388 -1.69 -7.35 -9.56
C ILE A 388 -0.94 -7.05 -8.26
N GLY A 389 -0.59 -5.78 -8.02
CA GLY A 389 0.06 -5.40 -6.77
C GLY A 389 0.34 -3.91 -6.60
N ASP A 390 1.01 -3.58 -5.50
CA ASP A 390 1.42 -2.23 -5.11
C ASP A 390 2.94 -2.22 -4.95
N ASP A 391 3.64 -1.46 -5.79
CA ASP A 391 5.11 -1.39 -5.82
C ASP A 391 5.71 -0.45 -4.76
N ALA A 392 4.87 0.38 -4.13
CA ALA A 392 5.24 1.16 -2.96
C ALA A 392 5.19 0.34 -1.66
N GLN A 393 4.51 -0.81 -1.66
CA GLN A 393 4.55 -1.73 -0.51
C GLN A 393 5.90 -2.43 -0.34
N LEU A 394 6.08 -3.09 0.80
CA LEU A 394 7.27 -3.88 1.07
C LEU A 394 7.49 -4.95 -0.01
N PRO A 395 8.71 -5.04 -0.58
CA PRO A 395 9.09 -6.11 -1.50
C PRO A 395 9.18 -7.45 -0.76
N PRO A 396 9.37 -8.57 -1.48
CA PRO A 396 9.55 -9.87 -0.85
C PRO A 396 10.78 -9.85 0.08
N VAL A 397 10.70 -10.60 1.17
CA VAL A 397 11.79 -10.66 2.17
C VAL A 397 13.09 -11.09 1.48
N GLY A 398 14.16 -10.33 1.71
CA GLY A 398 15.47 -10.55 1.09
C GLY A 398 15.67 -9.86 -0.27
N MET A 399 14.68 -9.12 -0.77
CA MET A 399 14.77 -8.34 -2.02
C MET A 399 14.54 -6.84 -1.76
N SER A 400 15.06 -5.99 -2.66
CA SER A 400 14.88 -4.54 -2.62
C SER A 400 13.76 -4.03 -3.55
N PHE A 401 13.22 -4.91 -4.39
CA PHE A 401 12.14 -4.65 -5.35
C PHE A 401 11.29 -5.93 -5.52
N SER A 402 10.09 -5.79 -6.11
CA SER A 402 9.24 -6.94 -6.46
C SER A 402 9.59 -7.45 -7.87
N PRO A 403 10.05 -8.71 -8.02
CA PRO A 403 10.41 -9.26 -9.33
C PRO A 403 9.20 -9.47 -10.24
N ALA A 404 8.04 -9.83 -9.69
CA ALA A 404 6.81 -10.04 -10.48
C ALA A 404 6.22 -8.73 -11.04
N LEU A 405 6.50 -7.60 -10.39
CA LEU A 405 6.06 -6.25 -10.82
C LEU A 405 7.16 -5.47 -11.55
N SER A 406 8.28 -6.11 -11.92
CA SER A 406 9.37 -5.49 -12.67
C SER A 406 9.40 -6.03 -14.10
N ALA A 407 9.02 -5.19 -15.06
CA ALA A 407 9.07 -5.53 -16.48
C ALA A 407 10.50 -5.88 -16.93
N ASP A 408 11.49 -5.09 -16.49
CA ASP A 408 12.91 -5.33 -16.81
C ASP A 408 13.39 -6.69 -16.28
N TYR A 409 13.01 -7.06 -15.06
CA TYR A 409 13.39 -8.34 -14.47
C TYR A 409 12.79 -9.52 -15.24
N LEU A 410 11.50 -9.45 -15.56
CA LEU A 410 10.82 -10.51 -16.32
C LEU A 410 11.41 -10.68 -17.73
N LYS A 411 11.76 -9.56 -18.39
CA LYS A 411 12.40 -9.58 -19.70
C LYS A 411 13.81 -10.16 -19.66
N GLN A 412 14.65 -9.68 -18.74
CA GLN A 412 16.06 -10.11 -18.66
C GLN A 412 16.21 -11.56 -18.20
N LYS A 413 15.39 -12.01 -17.25
CA LYS A 413 15.54 -13.33 -16.63
C LYS A 413 14.72 -14.42 -17.31
N PHE A 414 13.51 -14.09 -17.76
CA PHE A 414 12.57 -15.07 -18.32
C PHE A 414 12.28 -14.83 -19.80
N GLY A 415 12.81 -13.76 -20.42
CA GLY A 415 12.54 -13.46 -21.84
C GLY A 415 11.10 -13.04 -22.13
N LEU A 416 10.32 -12.67 -21.11
CA LEU A 416 8.89 -12.37 -21.23
C LEU A 416 8.66 -10.87 -21.46
N ASP A 417 8.04 -10.52 -22.57
CA ASP A 417 7.52 -9.18 -22.80
C ASP A 417 6.22 -8.96 -22.02
N THR A 418 6.10 -7.79 -21.39
CA THR A 418 4.99 -7.48 -20.49
C THR A 418 4.28 -6.19 -20.92
N ALA A 419 2.96 -6.17 -20.77
CA ALA A 419 2.17 -4.94 -20.73
C ALA A 419 2.04 -4.49 -19.27
N SER A 420 1.99 -3.18 -19.01
CA SER A 420 1.84 -2.66 -17.65
C SER A 420 1.00 -1.39 -17.61
N TYR A 421 0.19 -1.26 -16.57
CA TYR A 421 -0.56 -0.04 -16.29
C TYR A 421 -0.54 0.27 -14.79
N GLU A 422 -0.44 1.55 -14.42
CA GLU A 422 -0.37 2.02 -13.02
C GLU A 422 -1.62 2.86 -12.69
N LEU A 423 -2.47 2.36 -11.80
CA LEU A 423 -3.58 3.14 -11.23
C LEU A 423 -3.06 4.11 -10.17
N THR A 424 -3.19 5.40 -10.44
CA THR A 424 -2.73 6.49 -9.56
C THR A 424 -3.86 7.12 -8.75
N GLU A 425 -5.08 7.15 -9.29
CA GLU A 425 -6.26 7.77 -8.68
C GLU A 425 -6.80 6.95 -7.48
N VAL A 426 -6.95 7.60 -6.33
CA VAL A 426 -7.45 6.96 -5.11
C VAL A 426 -8.97 7.13 -5.04
N VAL A 427 -9.70 6.01 -5.09
CA VAL A 427 -11.19 5.97 -5.19
C VAL A 427 -11.85 5.55 -3.87
N ARG A 428 -11.15 5.74 -2.75
CA ARG A 428 -11.70 5.43 -1.42
C ARG A 428 -12.67 6.54 -1.00
N GLN A 429 -13.70 6.20 -0.22
CA GLN A 429 -14.68 7.16 0.35
C GLN A 429 -14.06 8.29 1.21
N LYS A 430 -12.74 8.29 1.41
CA LYS A 430 -11.97 9.28 2.19
C LYS A 430 -10.77 9.78 1.40
N ALA A 431 -10.97 10.39 0.23
CA ALA A 431 -9.88 11.10 -0.46
C ALA A 431 -9.23 12.17 0.46
N ASP A 432 -10.03 12.75 1.35
CA ASP A 432 -9.61 13.75 2.34
C ASP A 432 -8.96 13.18 3.61
N SER A 433 -8.80 11.85 3.70
CA SER A 433 -8.11 11.20 4.84
C SER A 433 -6.66 11.68 4.98
N GLY A 434 -6.27 12.01 6.21
CA GLY A 434 -4.88 12.34 6.54
C GLY A 434 -3.93 11.17 6.28
N VAL A 435 -4.38 9.94 6.52
CA VAL A 435 -3.60 8.73 6.18
C VAL A 435 -3.30 8.67 4.68
N MET A 436 -4.27 9.01 3.83
CA MET A 436 -4.09 8.98 2.38
C MET A 436 -3.16 10.09 1.90
N LYS A 437 -3.36 11.33 2.37
CA LYS A 437 -2.48 12.48 2.04
C LYS A 437 -1.03 12.22 2.42
N ASN A 438 -0.80 11.73 3.65
CA ASN A 438 0.53 11.31 4.10
C ASN A 438 1.10 10.17 3.25
N SER A 439 0.27 9.19 2.85
CA SER A 439 0.73 8.10 1.98
C SER A 439 1.13 8.57 0.58
N ILE A 440 0.49 9.60 0.04
CA ILE A 440 0.84 10.18 -1.28
C ILE A 440 2.24 10.79 -1.26
N GLN A 441 2.59 11.51 -0.18
CA GLN A 441 3.95 12.05 -0.02
C GLN A 441 5.01 10.94 -0.05
N LEU A 442 4.77 9.83 0.64
CA LEU A 442 5.66 8.67 0.63
C LEU A 442 5.79 8.05 -0.77
N ARG A 443 4.68 7.92 -1.50
CA ARG A 443 4.67 7.38 -2.87
C ARG A 443 5.44 8.26 -3.83
N ASN A 444 5.24 9.57 -3.77
CA ASN A 444 5.93 10.53 -4.64
C ASN A 444 7.44 10.49 -4.40
N ALA A 445 7.88 10.41 -3.14
CA ALA A 445 9.29 10.24 -2.78
C ALA A 445 9.87 8.91 -3.31
N LEU A 446 9.12 7.81 -3.19
CA LEU A 446 9.51 6.50 -3.74
C LEU A 446 9.63 6.52 -5.27
N LYS A 447 8.70 7.17 -5.96
CA LYS A 447 8.68 7.29 -7.43
C LYS A 447 9.80 8.19 -7.95
N ALA A 448 10.07 9.30 -7.27
CA ALA A 448 11.18 10.20 -7.60
C ALA A 448 12.55 9.62 -7.21
N GLY A 449 12.60 8.65 -6.29
CA GLY A 449 13.85 8.11 -5.75
C GLY A 449 14.60 9.08 -4.83
N VAL A 450 13.89 10.08 -4.27
CA VAL A 450 14.45 11.16 -3.44
C VAL A 450 13.96 10.98 -2.00
N PHE A 451 14.90 10.75 -1.07
CA PHE A 451 14.61 10.50 0.35
C PHE A 451 15.36 11.49 1.23
N ASN A 452 15.08 12.78 1.07
CA ASN A 452 15.81 13.85 1.78
C ASN A 452 14.99 14.52 2.90
N GLN A 453 13.70 14.22 2.97
CA GLN A 453 12.78 14.70 3.99
C GLN A 453 11.72 13.65 4.29
N LEU A 454 11.26 13.61 5.53
CA LEU A 454 10.13 12.82 5.98
C LEU A 454 9.49 13.47 7.21
N SER A 455 8.33 14.07 7.01
CA SER A 455 7.47 14.60 8.06
C SER A 455 6.03 14.25 7.71
N LEU A 456 5.28 13.71 8.67
CA LEU A 456 3.85 13.49 8.48
C LEU A 456 3.05 14.67 9.03
N ASP A 457 1.94 14.95 8.38
CA ASP A 457 0.95 15.90 8.87
C ASP A 457 -0.03 15.16 9.80
N THR A 458 0.02 15.53 11.08
CA THR A 458 -0.82 14.98 12.16
C THR A 458 -1.98 15.91 12.54
N THR A 459 -2.24 16.96 11.75
CA THR A 459 -3.36 17.89 12.00
C THR A 459 -4.71 17.29 11.59
N PHE A 460 -4.70 16.23 10.79
CA PHE A 460 -5.90 15.54 10.35
C PHE A 460 -6.55 14.75 11.48
N ALA A 461 -7.89 14.78 11.56
CA ALA A 461 -8.64 14.11 12.62
C ALA A 461 -8.42 12.58 12.68
N ASP A 462 -8.04 11.95 11.56
CA ASP A 462 -7.80 10.51 11.46
C ASP A 462 -6.34 10.08 11.70
N VAL A 463 -5.46 11.03 12.04
CA VAL A 463 -4.03 10.78 12.35
C VAL A 463 -3.67 11.47 13.67
N GLU A 464 -3.26 10.70 14.67
CA GLU A 464 -2.91 11.21 16.00
C GLU A 464 -1.46 10.79 16.35
N GLU A 465 -0.64 11.76 16.77
CA GLU A 465 0.64 11.47 17.42
C GLU A 465 0.40 11.20 18.89
N ILE A 466 0.92 10.08 19.40
CA ILE A 466 0.75 9.67 20.80
C ILE A 466 2.10 9.39 21.45
N GLU A 467 2.18 9.65 22.74
CA GLU A 467 3.33 9.28 23.57
C GLU A 467 3.26 7.81 24.00
N TYR A 468 4.40 7.24 24.38
CA TYR A 468 4.47 5.85 24.82
C TYR A 468 3.63 5.56 26.08
N ALA A 469 3.44 6.57 26.93
CA ALA A 469 2.59 6.48 28.12
C ALA A 469 1.10 6.31 27.75
N ASP A 470 0.65 6.96 26.68
CA ASP A 470 -0.76 7.01 26.27
C ASP A 470 -1.17 5.84 25.36
N LEU A 471 -0.20 5.04 24.91
CA LEU A 471 -0.43 3.87 24.06
C LEU A 471 -1.49 2.91 24.64
N ILE A 472 -1.34 2.52 25.91
CA ILE A 472 -2.23 1.53 26.52
C ILE A 472 -3.64 2.10 26.73
N PRO A 473 -3.82 3.29 27.34
CA PRO A 473 -5.13 3.93 27.42
C PRO A 473 -5.85 4.02 26.08
N LYS A 474 -5.17 4.51 25.03
CA LYS A 474 -5.74 4.66 23.69
C LYS A 474 -6.05 3.32 23.02
N TYR A 475 -5.18 2.32 23.20
CA TYR A 475 -5.43 0.97 22.69
C TYR A 475 -6.71 0.39 23.31
N LEU A 476 -6.90 0.56 24.61
CA LEU A 476 -8.08 0.06 25.32
C LEU A 476 -9.35 0.79 24.95
N GLU A 477 -9.29 2.11 24.79
CA GLU A 477 -10.39 2.93 24.28
C GLU A 477 -10.82 2.43 22.90
N SER A 478 -9.85 2.22 22.00
CA SER A 478 -10.10 1.75 20.63
C SER A 478 -10.74 0.36 20.56
N CYS A 479 -10.60 -0.46 21.60
CA CYS A 479 -11.20 -1.79 21.69
C CYS A 479 -12.34 -1.87 22.72
N GLN A 480 -12.84 -0.74 23.22
CA GLN A 480 -13.93 -0.67 24.22
C GLN A 480 -13.64 -1.50 25.49
N GLY A 481 -12.37 -1.56 25.90
CA GLY A 481 -11.91 -2.33 27.05
C GLY A 481 -12.01 -3.85 26.88
N LYS A 482 -12.29 -4.35 25.67
CA LYS A 482 -12.43 -5.79 25.38
C LYS A 482 -11.49 -6.21 24.26
N ILE A 483 -10.95 -7.42 24.36
CA ILE A 483 -10.13 -8.01 23.29
C ILE A 483 -11.00 -8.21 22.05
N ASN A 484 -10.68 -7.49 20.97
CA ASN A 484 -11.44 -7.55 19.72
C ASN A 484 -10.52 -7.56 18.47
N GLY A 485 -11.14 -7.55 17.29
CA GLY A 485 -10.45 -7.55 15.99
C GLY A 485 -10.19 -6.17 15.40
N GLU A 486 -10.51 -5.08 16.10
CA GLU A 486 -10.54 -3.72 15.52
C GLU A 486 -9.20 -3.00 15.58
N SER A 487 -8.38 -3.34 16.58
CA SER A 487 -7.13 -2.63 16.89
C SER A 487 -5.90 -3.53 16.76
N ILE A 488 -4.80 -2.95 16.29
CA ILE A 488 -3.52 -3.65 16.14
C ILE A 488 -2.33 -2.70 16.35
N VAL A 489 -1.26 -3.21 16.96
CA VAL A 489 0.05 -2.54 16.96
C VAL A 489 0.92 -3.11 15.84
N VAL A 490 1.54 -2.24 15.06
CA VAL A 490 2.47 -2.58 13.98
C VAL A 490 3.87 -2.07 14.32
N ALA A 491 4.86 -2.97 14.29
CA ALA A 491 6.26 -2.64 14.57
C ALA A 491 7.23 -3.22 13.51
N GLY A 492 8.46 -2.71 13.53
CA GLY A 492 9.51 -3.10 12.59
C GLY A 492 10.23 -4.41 12.91
N SER A 493 10.32 -4.79 14.19
CA SER A 493 11.08 -5.96 14.65
C SER A 493 10.22 -6.95 15.46
N ASN A 494 10.56 -8.24 15.43
CA ASN A 494 9.85 -9.24 16.24
C ASN A 494 10.04 -9.03 17.74
N ARG A 495 11.19 -8.48 18.16
CA ARG A 495 11.45 -8.09 19.56
C ARG A 495 10.48 -7.04 20.05
N ASP A 496 10.28 -5.96 19.27
CA ASP A 496 9.31 -4.93 19.61
C ASP A 496 7.88 -5.49 19.67
N VAL A 497 7.53 -6.33 18.69
CA VAL A 497 6.22 -7.02 18.66
C VAL A 497 6.00 -7.84 19.93
N MET A 498 7.01 -8.58 20.37
CA MET A 498 6.93 -9.36 21.60
C MET A 498 6.71 -8.45 22.82
N GLN A 499 7.48 -7.36 22.93
CA GLN A 499 7.35 -6.40 24.02
C GLN A 499 5.95 -5.76 24.08
N TYR A 500 5.40 -5.34 22.94
CA TYR A 500 4.04 -4.79 22.89
C TYR A 500 2.98 -5.85 23.19
N ASN A 501 3.14 -7.07 22.68
CA ASN A 501 2.25 -8.18 23.02
C ASN A 501 2.22 -8.41 24.54
N CYS A 502 3.39 -8.51 25.19
CA CYS A 502 3.46 -8.67 26.65
C CYS A 502 2.80 -7.50 27.38
N ARG A 503 3.11 -6.26 26.99
CA ARG A 503 2.59 -5.06 27.66
C ARG A 503 1.07 -4.92 27.56
N ILE A 504 0.50 -5.17 26.38
CA ILE A 504 -0.95 -5.13 26.18
C ILE A 504 -1.62 -6.27 26.94
N ARG A 505 -1.00 -7.46 26.91
CA ARG A 505 -1.52 -8.64 27.57
C ARG A 505 -1.52 -8.50 29.10
N GLU A 506 -0.47 -7.93 29.69
CA GLU A 506 -0.39 -7.66 31.14
C GLU A 506 -1.57 -6.79 31.62
N TYR A 507 -2.06 -5.89 30.78
CA TYR A 507 -3.24 -5.08 31.13
C TYR A 507 -4.53 -5.92 31.16
N PHE A 508 -4.73 -6.80 30.17
CA PHE A 508 -5.93 -7.65 30.11
C PHE A 508 -5.89 -8.81 31.10
N PHE A 509 -4.70 -9.30 31.43
CA PHE A 509 -4.46 -10.44 32.31
C PHE A 509 -3.35 -10.11 33.33
N PRO A 510 -3.62 -9.27 34.34
CA PRO A 510 -2.63 -8.88 35.34
C PRO A 510 -2.07 -10.10 36.09
N GLU A 511 -0.76 -10.12 36.32
CA GLU A 511 -0.04 -11.18 37.06
C GLU A 511 -0.16 -12.59 36.44
N GLN A 512 -0.58 -12.70 35.18
CA GLN A 512 -0.68 -13.96 34.45
C GLN A 512 0.31 -13.97 33.29
N PRO A 513 1.58 -14.38 33.50
CA PRO A 513 2.60 -14.33 32.44
C PRO A 513 2.42 -15.40 31.35
N GLU A 514 1.74 -16.50 31.66
CA GLU A 514 1.44 -17.58 30.72
C GLU A 514 0.09 -17.38 30.03
N ILE A 515 -0.11 -18.02 28.87
CA ILE A 515 -1.36 -17.99 28.10
C ILE A 515 -2.61 -18.25 28.97
N SER A 516 -3.64 -17.45 28.74
CA SER A 516 -4.86 -17.38 29.55
C SER A 516 -6.13 -17.47 28.69
N ASN A 517 -7.25 -17.75 29.36
CA ASN A 517 -8.56 -17.78 28.70
C ASN A 517 -8.91 -16.39 28.14
N GLY A 518 -9.25 -16.32 26.86
CA GLY A 518 -9.56 -15.08 26.15
C GLY A 518 -8.38 -14.48 25.39
N ASP A 519 -7.18 -15.08 25.44
CA ASP A 519 -6.02 -14.55 24.73
C ASP A 519 -6.22 -14.49 23.21
N LYS A 520 -5.83 -13.36 22.62
CA LYS A 520 -5.76 -13.18 21.17
C LYS A 520 -4.43 -13.73 20.66
N VAL A 521 -4.51 -14.65 19.71
CA VAL A 521 -3.33 -15.28 19.10
C VAL A 521 -3.36 -15.16 17.57
N ILE A 522 -2.22 -15.44 16.94
CA ILE A 522 -2.05 -15.47 15.49
C ILE A 522 -1.34 -16.77 15.09
N ALA A 523 -1.86 -17.44 14.06
CA ALA A 523 -1.23 -18.63 13.48
C ALA A 523 0.03 -18.25 12.70
N VAL A 524 1.12 -19.00 12.89
CA VAL A 524 2.43 -18.74 12.24
C VAL A 524 2.69 -19.69 11.07
N SER A 525 1.92 -20.77 10.94
CA SER A 525 1.99 -21.71 9.84
C SER A 525 0.59 -22.09 9.36
N ASN A 526 0.48 -22.52 8.09
CA ASN A 526 -0.76 -23.10 7.59
C ASN A 526 -1.04 -24.43 8.30
N ASN A 527 -2.30 -24.74 8.60
CA ASN A 527 -2.70 -25.99 9.25
C ASN A 527 -4.12 -26.39 8.80
N ASP A 528 -4.31 -27.63 8.39
CA ASP A 528 -5.59 -28.19 7.91
C ASP A 528 -6.09 -29.41 8.70
N ARG A 529 -5.37 -29.79 9.77
CA ARG A 529 -5.62 -31.01 10.53
C ARG A 529 -7.00 -31.07 11.19
N TYR A 530 -7.54 -29.94 11.59
CA TYR A 530 -8.72 -29.86 12.45
C TYR A 530 -10.04 -29.90 11.67
N GLY A 531 -10.02 -30.43 10.44
CA GLY A 531 -11.18 -30.50 9.55
C GLY A 531 -11.52 -29.18 8.83
N PHE A 532 -10.67 -28.16 8.97
CA PHE A 532 -10.75 -26.91 8.22
C PHE A 532 -9.37 -26.24 8.11
N TYR A 533 -9.22 -25.36 7.12
CA TYR A 533 -7.95 -24.72 6.81
C TYR A 533 -7.73 -23.43 7.62
N ILE A 534 -6.63 -23.37 8.36
CA ILE A 534 -6.11 -22.21 9.08
C ILE A 534 -4.94 -21.65 8.30
N SER A 535 -5.04 -20.39 7.90
CA SER A 535 -3.98 -19.69 7.17
C SER A 535 -2.93 -19.11 8.12
N ASN A 536 -1.67 -19.11 7.70
CA ASN A 536 -0.64 -18.30 8.32
C ASN A 536 -1.06 -16.81 8.34
N GLY A 537 -0.98 -16.17 9.50
CA GLY A 537 -1.40 -14.80 9.73
C GLY A 537 -2.87 -14.62 10.13
N GLU A 538 -3.65 -15.71 10.24
CA GLU A 538 -5.03 -15.66 10.73
C GLU A 538 -5.04 -15.48 12.26
N PHE A 539 -5.95 -14.64 12.75
CA PHE A 539 -6.13 -14.42 14.18
C PHE A 539 -7.09 -15.45 14.77
N GLY A 540 -6.77 -15.92 15.97
CA GLY A 540 -7.58 -16.81 16.76
C GLY A 540 -7.81 -16.28 18.18
N LEU A 541 -8.76 -16.89 18.87
CA LEU A 541 -9.09 -16.59 20.26
C LEU A 541 -9.01 -17.87 21.08
N VAL A 542 -8.25 -17.84 22.17
CA VAL A 542 -8.19 -18.92 23.15
C VAL A 542 -9.47 -18.89 23.97
N ARG A 543 -10.31 -19.92 23.85
CA ARG A 543 -11.53 -20.04 24.66
C ARG A 543 -11.21 -20.57 26.05
N GLN A 544 -10.37 -21.60 26.12
CA GLN A 544 -10.02 -22.25 27.37
C GLN A 544 -8.62 -22.87 27.31
N VAL A 545 -7.86 -22.73 28.39
CA VAL A 545 -6.60 -23.45 28.61
C VAL A 545 -6.89 -24.71 29.41
N LEU A 546 -6.43 -25.85 28.88
CA LEU A 546 -6.75 -27.19 29.38
C LEU A 546 -5.51 -27.83 30.01
N GLY A 547 -5.31 -27.58 31.30
CA GLY A 547 -4.23 -28.19 32.08
C GLY A 547 -2.92 -27.39 32.10
N ALA A 548 -1.90 -28.00 32.70
CA ALA A 548 -0.57 -27.42 32.87
C ALA A 548 0.31 -27.61 31.62
N SER A 549 1.42 -26.85 31.55
CA SER A 549 2.44 -27.04 30.51
C SER A 549 3.04 -28.45 30.55
N GLU A 550 2.99 -29.16 29.44
CA GLU A 550 3.67 -30.44 29.23
C GLU A 550 5.09 -30.18 28.72
N ILE A 551 6.09 -30.63 29.46
CA ILE A 551 7.50 -30.43 29.13
C ILE A 551 8.11 -31.76 28.65
N ARG A 552 8.75 -31.73 27.48
CA ARG A 552 9.46 -32.87 26.88
C ARG A 552 10.91 -32.49 26.61
N ARG A 553 11.84 -33.25 27.17
CA ARG A 553 13.29 -33.01 27.00
C ARG A 553 13.85 -33.96 25.96
N VAL A 554 14.49 -33.39 24.94
CA VAL A 554 15.04 -34.13 23.82
C VAL A 554 16.52 -33.80 23.72
N VAL A 555 17.35 -34.84 23.69
CA VAL A 555 18.80 -34.70 23.51
C VAL A 555 19.12 -34.86 22.04
N LEU A 556 19.62 -33.78 21.43
CA LEU A 556 20.18 -33.81 20.09
C LEU A 556 21.66 -34.18 20.16
N ASN A 557 22.09 -35.09 19.28
CA ASN A 557 23.49 -35.48 19.13
C ASN A 557 24.04 -34.93 17.80
N PRO A 558 24.64 -33.71 17.77
CA PRO A 558 25.43 -33.26 16.63
C PRO A 558 26.59 -34.23 16.37
N ARG A 559 26.96 -34.48 15.11
CA ARG A 559 28.11 -35.33 14.76
C ARG A 559 29.46 -34.81 15.29
N SER A 560 29.56 -33.54 15.71
CA SER A 560 30.71 -33.02 16.44
C SER A 560 30.70 -33.59 17.86
N LYS A 561 31.64 -34.49 18.14
CA LYS A 561 31.69 -35.39 19.31
C LYS A 561 31.64 -34.73 20.71
N ASP A 562 31.58 -33.39 20.83
CA ASP A 562 31.74 -32.68 22.12
C ASP A 562 30.57 -31.79 22.58
N LYS A 563 29.44 -31.65 21.85
CA LYS A 563 28.30 -30.87 22.35
C LYS A 563 26.97 -31.60 22.20
N ARG A 564 26.50 -32.25 23.27
CA ARG A 564 25.09 -32.65 23.40
C ARG A 564 24.26 -31.39 23.63
N ILE A 565 23.25 -31.16 22.78
CA ILE A 565 22.34 -30.04 22.92
C ILE A 565 21.04 -30.60 23.48
N GLU A 566 20.71 -30.22 24.72
CA GLU A 566 19.42 -30.56 25.33
C GLU A 566 18.41 -29.48 24.97
N VAL A 567 17.33 -29.87 24.30
CA VAL A 567 16.25 -28.99 23.88
C VAL A 567 15.00 -29.34 24.68
N GLU A 568 14.42 -28.33 25.33
CA GLU A 568 13.18 -28.45 26.08
C GLU A 568 12.00 -27.97 25.22
N LEU A 569 11.07 -28.87 24.93
CA LEU A 569 9.84 -28.59 24.19
C LEU A 569 8.66 -28.49 25.16
N ARG A 570 7.93 -27.38 25.09
CA ARG A 570 6.78 -27.08 25.95
C ARG A 570 5.50 -27.06 25.13
N PHE A 571 4.50 -27.79 25.61
CA PHE A 571 3.21 -27.92 24.95
C PHE A 571 2.08 -27.60 25.91
N ARG A 572 0.97 -27.10 25.37
CA ARG A 572 -0.24 -26.84 26.14
C ARG A 572 -1.47 -27.21 25.34
N GLU A 573 -2.45 -27.82 26.00
CA GLU A 573 -3.74 -28.07 25.38
C GLU A 573 -4.66 -26.88 25.59
N VAL A 574 -5.31 -26.45 24.51
CA VAL A 574 -6.21 -25.30 24.50
C VAL A 574 -7.42 -25.60 23.63
N ASP A 575 -8.58 -25.10 24.05
CA ASP A 575 -9.71 -24.92 23.14
C ASP A 575 -9.57 -23.53 22.50
N ILE A 576 -9.37 -23.53 21.18
CA ILE A 576 -9.04 -22.33 20.41
C ILE A 576 -9.98 -22.19 19.22
N GLY A 577 -10.33 -20.95 18.87
CA GLY A 577 -11.19 -20.63 17.74
C GLY A 577 -10.48 -19.85 16.65
N PHE A 578 -10.65 -20.26 15.39
CA PHE A 578 -10.24 -19.51 14.21
C PHE A 578 -11.41 -19.34 13.25
N LYS A 579 -11.37 -18.31 12.40
CA LYS A 579 -12.37 -18.12 11.34
C LYS A 579 -12.00 -18.97 10.13
N ASP A 580 -12.94 -19.80 9.68
CA ASP A 580 -12.78 -20.57 8.44
C ASP A 580 -12.85 -19.65 7.19
N LEU A 581 -12.74 -20.23 5.99
CA LEU A 581 -12.77 -19.48 4.73
C LEU A 581 -14.07 -18.69 4.53
N THR A 582 -15.19 -19.16 5.08
CA THR A 582 -16.50 -18.50 5.02
C THR A 582 -16.64 -17.36 6.05
N GLY A 583 -15.65 -17.21 6.94
CA GLY A 583 -15.67 -16.24 8.04
C GLY A 583 -16.34 -16.76 9.31
N THR A 584 -16.78 -18.02 9.32
CA THR A 584 -17.43 -18.66 10.47
C THR A 584 -16.38 -19.06 11.50
N ALA A 585 -16.56 -18.67 12.76
CA ALA A 585 -15.66 -19.05 13.84
C ALA A 585 -15.85 -20.52 14.21
N ARG A 586 -14.79 -21.32 14.10
CA ARG A 586 -14.78 -22.74 14.49
C ARG A 586 -13.84 -22.91 15.68
N PHE A 587 -14.40 -23.43 16.78
CA PHE A 587 -13.65 -23.78 17.98
C PHE A 587 -13.32 -25.26 17.98
N PHE A 588 -12.09 -25.59 18.35
CA PHE A 588 -11.59 -26.96 18.37
C PHE A 588 -10.50 -27.09 19.44
N ARG A 589 -10.28 -28.33 19.88
CA ARG A 589 -9.20 -28.66 20.82
C ARG A 589 -7.89 -28.82 20.04
N ALA A 590 -6.85 -28.14 20.50
CA ALA A 590 -5.53 -28.15 19.88
C ALA A 590 -4.42 -28.24 20.92
N LYS A 591 -3.31 -28.88 20.54
CA LYS A 591 -2.04 -28.77 21.28
C LYS A 591 -1.21 -27.67 20.63
N ILE A 592 -0.79 -26.67 21.41
CA ILE A 592 0.07 -25.56 20.96
C ILE A 592 1.51 -25.76 21.43
N VAL A 593 2.47 -25.21 20.67
CA VAL A 593 3.89 -25.17 21.06
C VAL A 593 4.19 -23.86 21.78
N GLU A 594 4.41 -23.91 23.10
CA GLU A 594 4.62 -22.72 23.93
C GLU A 594 5.99 -22.05 23.69
N ASN A 595 7.01 -22.81 23.27
CA ASN A 595 8.33 -22.27 22.93
C ASN A 595 8.24 -21.07 21.97
N LEU A 596 7.37 -21.17 20.97
CA LEU A 596 7.18 -20.11 19.98
C LEU A 596 6.39 -18.92 20.52
N LEU A 597 5.47 -19.17 21.45
CA LEU A 597 4.56 -18.17 22.01
C LEU A 597 5.33 -17.09 22.78
N TYR A 598 6.38 -17.49 23.51
CA TYR A 598 7.20 -16.61 24.34
C TYR A 598 8.56 -16.24 23.71
N SER A 599 8.81 -16.64 22.47
CA SER A 599 10.08 -16.37 21.77
C SER A 599 10.04 -15.09 20.95
N GLU A 600 11.17 -14.38 20.89
CA GLU A 600 11.39 -13.27 19.97
C GLU A 600 11.56 -13.72 18.50
N GLN A 601 11.86 -14.99 18.26
CA GLN A 601 12.13 -15.52 16.91
C GLN A 601 10.84 -15.68 16.10
N PRO A 602 10.83 -15.41 14.78
CA PRO A 602 9.61 -15.45 13.97
C PRO A 602 9.02 -16.85 13.82
N GLN A 603 9.86 -17.88 13.93
CA GLN A 603 9.54 -19.31 13.83
C GLN A 603 10.35 -20.08 14.88
N LEU A 604 10.06 -21.38 15.04
CA LEU A 604 10.86 -22.28 15.87
C LEU A 604 12.30 -22.34 15.35
N SER A 605 13.25 -22.45 16.27
CA SER A 605 14.66 -22.64 15.94
C SER A 605 14.91 -23.97 15.26
N SER A 606 16.07 -24.09 14.59
CA SER A 606 16.48 -25.32 13.93
C SER A 606 16.54 -26.51 14.90
N ASP A 607 17.06 -26.26 16.10
CA ASP A 607 17.19 -27.29 17.12
C ASP A 607 15.82 -27.72 17.67
N GLU A 608 14.87 -26.79 17.88
CA GLU A 608 13.50 -27.14 18.30
C GLU A 608 12.75 -27.95 17.24
N ASN A 609 12.91 -27.57 15.98
CA ASN A 609 12.37 -28.30 14.84
C ASN A 609 12.91 -29.75 14.80
N LYS A 610 14.23 -29.93 14.91
CA LYS A 610 14.86 -31.26 15.00
C LYS A 610 14.39 -32.03 16.23
N ALA A 611 14.28 -31.38 17.37
CA ALA A 611 13.81 -31.99 18.61
C ALA A 611 12.38 -32.53 18.49
N LEU A 612 11.47 -31.80 17.83
CA LEU A 612 10.09 -32.27 17.56
C LEU A 612 10.08 -33.58 16.78
N TYR A 613 10.95 -33.69 15.78
CA TYR A 613 11.06 -34.92 14.99
C TYR A 613 11.71 -36.08 15.77
N VAL A 614 12.77 -35.79 16.53
CA VAL A 614 13.43 -36.81 17.34
C VAL A 614 12.48 -37.34 18.41
N ASP A 615 11.70 -36.47 19.07
CA ASP A 615 10.64 -36.89 20.00
C ASP A 615 9.60 -37.79 19.33
N PHE A 616 9.16 -37.44 18.11
CA PHE A 616 8.28 -38.30 17.31
C PHE A 616 8.90 -39.68 17.06
N CYS A 617 10.16 -39.72 16.61
CA CYS A 617 10.86 -40.99 16.38
C CYS A 617 11.05 -41.82 17.65
N MET A 618 11.25 -41.18 18.82
CA MET A 618 11.38 -41.86 20.10
C MET A 618 10.04 -42.47 20.55
N ARG A 619 8.93 -41.75 20.36
CA ARG A 619 7.57 -42.23 20.67
C ARG A 619 7.11 -43.35 19.74
N HIS A 620 7.56 -43.34 18.50
CA HIS A 620 7.17 -44.29 17.45
C HIS A 620 8.36 -45.14 16.98
N SER A 621 9.19 -45.61 17.93
CA SER A 621 10.40 -46.39 17.64
C SER A 621 10.14 -47.73 16.94
N ASN A 622 8.91 -48.24 17.01
CA ASN A 622 8.43 -49.44 16.35
C ASN A 622 8.11 -49.25 14.86
N LEU A 623 7.93 -48.02 14.39
CA LEU A 623 7.60 -47.73 12.99
C LEU A 623 8.88 -47.72 12.14
N ARG A 624 8.83 -48.45 11.01
CA ARG A 624 9.91 -48.39 10.02
C ARG A 624 9.88 -47.03 9.34
N ARG A 625 11.03 -46.36 9.33
CA ARG A 625 11.22 -45.11 8.56
C ARG A 625 10.81 -45.34 7.10
N ASN A 626 10.09 -44.38 6.54
CA ASN A 626 9.63 -44.34 5.14
C ASN A 626 8.45 -45.28 4.80
N SER A 627 7.90 -46.01 5.77
CA SER A 627 6.64 -46.74 5.55
C SER A 627 5.47 -45.74 5.37
N LEU A 628 4.42 -46.18 4.66
CA LEU A 628 3.18 -45.39 4.54
C LEU A 628 2.62 -45.07 5.94
N GLU A 629 2.61 -46.06 6.83
CA GLU A 629 2.18 -45.95 8.22
C GLU A 629 2.99 -44.90 9.00
N PHE A 630 4.30 -44.81 8.80
CA PHE A 630 5.14 -43.77 9.41
C PHE A 630 4.73 -42.38 8.91
N LYS A 631 4.49 -42.21 7.61
CA LYS A 631 4.07 -40.92 7.02
C LYS A 631 2.68 -40.49 7.49
N GLU A 632 1.74 -41.42 7.55
CA GLU A 632 0.39 -41.15 8.05
C GLU A 632 0.40 -40.81 9.54
N THR A 633 1.17 -41.55 10.34
CA THR A 633 1.34 -41.27 11.77
C THR A 633 2.02 -39.93 11.99
N LEU A 634 3.07 -39.59 11.22
CA LEU A 634 3.74 -38.30 11.29
C LEU A 634 2.79 -37.15 10.94
N ARG A 635 1.93 -37.29 9.92
CA ARG A 635 0.90 -36.30 9.57
C ARG A 635 -0.17 -36.15 10.65
N ALA A 636 -0.53 -37.24 11.32
CA ALA A 636 -1.52 -37.26 12.38
C ALA A 636 -0.93 -36.96 13.79
N ASP A 637 0.38 -36.79 13.93
CA ASP A 637 1.01 -36.69 15.25
C ASP A 637 0.70 -35.35 15.97
N PRO A 638 0.09 -35.35 17.17
CA PRO A 638 -0.29 -34.12 17.88
C PRO A 638 0.85 -33.19 18.28
N TYR A 639 2.06 -33.74 18.49
CA TYR A 639 3.21 -32.96 18.97
C TYR A 639 3.99 -32.35 17.81
N PHE A 640 4.31 -33.16 16.80
CA PHE A 640 5.03 -32.72 15.62
C PHE A 640 4.26 -31.65 14.84
N ASN A 641 2.94 -31.84 14.70
CA ASN A 641 2.03 -30.90 14.06
C ASN A 641 1.27 -30.02 15.07
N ALA A 642 1.82 -29.85 16.27
CA ALA A 642 1.26 -28.93 17.25
C ALA A 642 1.11 -27.54 16.64
N LEU A 643 0.02 -26.86 16.97
CA LEU A 643 -0.36 -25.60 16.38
C LEU A 643 0.66 -24.51 16.77
N ARG A 644 1.28 -23.90 15.76
CA ARG A 644 2.30 -22.86 15.92
C ARG A 644 1.62 -21.50 16.01
N VAL A 645 1.56 -20.93 17.21
CA VAL A 645 0.90 -19.65 17.48
C VAL A 645 1.82 -18.65 18.18
N LYS A 646 1.51 -17.37 18.01
CA LYS A 646 2.05 -16.23 18.79
C LYS A 646 0.92 -15.38 19.33
N PHE A 647 1.19 -14.51 20.31
CA PHE A 647 0.23 -13.48 20.70
C PHE A 647 -0.06 -12.52 19.55
N GLY A 648 -1.32 -12.08 19.44
CA GLY A 648 -1.87 -11.36 18.30
C GLY A 648 -2.31 -9.92 18.59
N TYR A 649 -1.78 -9.28 19.63
CA TYR A 649 -2.07 -7.86 19.95
C TYR A 649 -1.21 -6.89 19.12
N ALA A 650 0.00 -7.33 18.79
CA ALA A 650 0.98 -6.66 17.95
C ALA A 650 1.51 -7.61 16.88
N ILE A 651 1.86 -7.08 15.72
CA ILE A 651 2.45 -7.82 14.60
C ILE A 651 3.54 -7.01 13.91
N THR A 652 4.40 -7.69 13.14
CA THR A 652 5.37 -7.01 12.28
C THR A 652 4.67 -6.42 11.05
N CYS A 653 5.21 -5.33 10.50
CA CYS A 653 4.66 -4.72 9.28
C CYS A 653 4.56 -5.71 8.10
N HIS A 654 5.54 -6.61 7.95
CA HIS A 654 5.50 -7.69 6.96
C HIS A 654 4.27 -8.61 7.14
N LYS A 655 3.94 -9.00 8.38
CA LYS A 655 2.74 -9.82 8.67
C LYS A 655 1.44 -9.03 8.52
N ALA A 656 1.50 -7.70 8.50
CA ALA A 656 0.34 -6.84 8.33
C ALA A 656 -0.09 -6.67 6.86
N GLN A 657 0.75 -7.06 5.89
CA GLN A 657 0.41 -6.98 4.45
C GLN A 657 -0.88 -7.74 4.13
N GLY A 658 -1.66 -7.22 3.18
CA GLY A 658 -2.96 -7.77 2.80
C GLY A 658 -4.06 -7.68 3.87
N SER A 659 -3.84 -6.96 4.96
CA SER A 659 -4.77 -6.82 6.08
C SER A 659 -5.12 -5.36 6.37
N GLU A 660 -6.28 -5.10 6.96
CA GLU A 660 -6.72 -3.76 7.35
C GLU A 660 -7.42 -3.80 8.71
N TRP A 661 -7.26 -2.73 9.50
CA TRP A 661 -7.85 -2.58 10.83
C TRP A 661 -8.44 -1.18 11.01
N ASN A 662 -9.44 -1.06 11.87
CA ASN A 662 -10.05 0.23 12.18
C ASN A 662 -9.03 1.15 12.86
N HIS A 663 -8.30 0.62 13.85
CA HIS A 663 -7.33 1.38 14.64
C HIS A 663 -5.94 0.74 14.49
N VAL A 664 -4.97 1.51 14.03
CA VAL A 664 -3.59 1.04 13.83
C VAL A 664 -2.64 1.92 14.62
N PHE A 665 -1.83 1.29 15.47
CA PHE A 665 -0.78 1.93 16.24
C PHE A 665 0.57 1.58 15.61
N VAL A 666 1.32 2.57 15.12
CA VAL A 666 2.60 2.33 14.44
C VAL A 666 3.75 2.81 15.32
N LYS A 667 4.65 1.89 15.67
CA LYS A 667 5.97 2.26 16.22
C LYS A 667 6.86 2.73 15.08
N CYS A 668 6.96 4.05 14.87
CA CYS A 668 7.64 4.61 13.70
C CYS A 668 9.16 4.40 13.73
N LYS A 669 9.78 4.43 14.92
CA LYS A 669 11.22 4.23 15.07
C LYS A 669 11.60 2.77 14.82
N THR A 670 12.43 2.54 13.80
CA THR A 670 12.94 1.21 13.44
C THR A 670 14.47 1.19 13.44
N HIS A 671 15.06 0.01 13.21
CA HIS A 671 16.51 -0.13 13.01
C HIS A 671 16.97 0.34 11.61
N GLN A 672 16.05 0.58 10.68
CA GLN A 672 16.39 1.00 9.32
C GLN A 672 16.70 2.50 9.28
N ASN A 673 17.52 2.91 8.31
CA ASN A 673 17.73 4.33 8.04
C ASN A 673 16.41 4.97 7.55
N THR A 674 15.90 5.94 8.31
CA THR A 674 14.64 6.65 8.05
C THR A 674 14.60 7.28 6.65
N LEU A 675 15.74 7.76 6.15
CA LEU A 675 15.87 8.38 4.82
C LEU A 675 16.32 7.37 3.76
N SER A 676 15.59 6.26 3.66
CA SER A 676 15.86 5.21 2.66
C SER A 676 14.57 4.69 2.02
N ALA A 677 14.67 4.19 0.79
CA ALA A 677 13.56 3.55 0.10
C ALA A 677 12.93 2.42 0.93
N GLY A 678 13.76 1.63 1.64
CA GLY A 678 13.28 0.55 2.50
C GLY A 678 12.37 1.03 3.62
N TYR A 679 12.78 2.10 4.32
CA TYR A 679 11.97 2.68 5.39
C TYR A 679 10.69 3.34 4.86
N PHE A 680 10.76 4.04 3.73
CA PHE A 680 9.57 4.65 3.12
C PHE A 680 8.54 3.59 2.71
N ARG A 681 8.97 2.47 2.11
CA ARG A 681 8.07 1.34 1.79
C ARG A 681 7.50 0.69 3.05
N TRP A 682 8.33 0.50 4.07
CA TRP A 682 7.89 -0.02 5.36
C TRP A 682 6.82 0.87 6.00
N PHE A 683 7.06 2.18 6.01
CA PHE A 683 6.18 3.15 6.64
C PHE A 683 4.88 3.31 5.87
N TYR A 684 4.97 3.40 4.54
CA TYR A 684 3.82 3.37 3.64
C TYR A 684 2.96 2.13 3.85
N THR A 685 3.59 0.95 3.93
CA THR A 685 2.88 -0.31 4.18
C THR A 685 2.17 -0.28 5.54
N ALA A 686 2.84 0.22 6.59
CA ALA A 686 2.29 0.29 7.95
C ALA A 686 1.07 1.22 8.04
N ILE A 687 1.18 2.47 7.54
CA ILE A 687 0.10 3.46 7.67
C ILE A 687 -1.12 3.08 6.82
N THR A 688 -0.91 2.46 5.65
CA THR A 688 -2.01 2.06 4.75
C THR A 688 -2.81 0.86 5.26
N ARG A 689 -2.41 0.22 6.36
CA ARG A 689 -3.24 -0.80 7.04
C ARG A 689 -4.44 -0.19 7.76
N THR A 690 -4.46 1.13 7.91
CA THR A 690 -5.47 1.87 8.65
C THR A 690 -6.74 2.09 7.84
N ALA A 691 -7.90 1.75 8.41
CA ALA A 691 -9.20 2.03 7.84
C ALA A 691 -9.90 3.24 8.49
N LYS A 692 -9.77 3.43 9.81
CA LYS A 692 -10.41 4.55 10.54
C LYS A 692 -9.42 5.53 11.17
N GLN A 693 -8.61 5.11 12.13
CA GLN A 693 -7.74 5.97 12.93
C GLN A 693 -6.30 5.45 12.97
N LEU A 694 -5.33 6.31 12.67
CA LEU A 694 -3.90 6.02 12.73
C LEU A 694 -3.29 6.70 13.96
N TYR A 695 -2.60 5.94 14.78
CA TYR A 695 -1.83 6.43 15.93
C TYR A 695 -0.33 6.23 15.68
N LEU A 696 0.46 7.29 15.82
CA LEU A 696 1.88 7.29 15.53
C LEU A 696 2.69 7.46 16.82
N LEU A 697 3.58 6.52 17.10
CA LEU A 697 4.55 6.61 18.19
C LEU A 697 5.89 7.07 17.62
N GLU A 698 6.42 8.18 18.14
CA GLU A 698 7.69 8.80 17.71
C GLU A 698 7.78 9.01 16.17
N PRO A 699 6.79 9.68 15.52
CA PRO A 699 6.84 9.89 14.08
C PRO A 699 8.09 10.67 13.66
N PRO A 700 8.70 10.34 12.50
CA PRO A 700 9.83 11.09 11.98
C PRO A 700 9.39 12.54 11.63
N LYS A 701 10.17 13.51 12.11
CA LYS A 701 10.03 14.95 11.84
C LYS A 701 11.28 15.48 11.14
N ILE A 702 11.70 14.80 10.08
CA ILE A 702 12.93 15.13 9.35
C ILE A 702 12.57 16.06 8.20
N LYS A 703 12.85 17.34 8.33
CA LYS A 703 12.70 18.31 7.23
C LYS A 703 13.99 18.44 6.43
N LEU A 704 13.89 19.04 5.24
CA LEU A 704 15.02 19.25 4.34
C LEU A 704 16.14 20.06 5.03
N GLY A 705 17.33 19.47 5.17
CA GLY A 705 18.46 20.09 5.89
C GLY A 705 18.50 19.85 7.40
N GLY A 706 17.52 19.14 7.96
CA GLY A 706 17.53 18.73 9.37
C GLY A 706 18.63 17.69 9.65
N GLY A 707 19.32 17.82 10.79
CA GLY A 707 20.37 16.87 11.21
C GLY A 707 21.75 17.05 10.56
N LEU A 708 22.08 18.26 10.08
CA LEU A 708 23.42 18.62 9.59
C LEU A 708 24.50 18.34 10.65
N LYS A 709 25.48 17.49 10.32
CA LYS A 709 26.62 17.22 11.22
C LYS A 709 27.63 18.35 11.14
N SER A 710 28.02 18.91 12.29
CA SER A 710 29.11 19.89 12.35
C SER A 710 30.46 19.18 12.19
N VAL A 711 31.31 19.70 11.31
CA VAL A 711 32.71 19.29 11.20
C VAL A 711 33.58 20.42 11.72
N THR A 712 34.05 20.31 12.96
CA THR A 712 35.09 21.18 13.51
C THR A 712 36.45 20.70 13.01
N ASN A 713 36.99 21.33 11.97
CA ASN A 713 38.40 21.16 11.61
C ASN A 713 39.28 22.00 12.56
N VAL A 714 39.27 21.69 13.86
CA VAL A 714 40.23 22.25 14.83
C VAL A 714 40.43 21.22 15.94
N GLY A 715 41.70 20.88 16.22
CA GLY A 715 42.05 20.10 17.41
C GLY A 715 41.53 20.76 18.68
N ASN A 716 41.19 19.93 19.68
CA ASN A 716 40.73 20.31 21.01
C ASN A 716 41.22 21.67 21.50
N GLY A 717 40.30 22.58 21.84
CA GLY A 717 40.69 23.77 22.60
C GLY A 717 39.68 24.88 22.87
N PHE A 718 38.44 24.89 22.36
CA PHE A 718 37.61 26.11 22.45
C PHE A 718 36.13 26.00 22.81
N LEU A 719 35.63 24.85 23.29
CA LEU A 719 34.24 24.77 23.75
C LEU A 719 34.13 23.86 24.98
N GLU A 720 34.16 24.46 26.18
CA GLU A 720 33.47 23.88 27.34
C GLU A 720 32.03 24.42 27.37
N PRO A 721 31.01 23.57 27.59
CA PRO A 721 29.62 24.00 27.60
C PRO A 721 29.24 24.65 28.93
N ALA A 722 28.69 25.87 28.89
CA ALA A 722 28.08 26.52 30.04
C ALA A 722 26.75 25.83 30.45
N PRO A 723 26.38 25.83 31.75
CA PRO A 723 25.27 25.03 32.26
C PRO A 723 23.90 25.67 31.94
N LYS A 724 22.92 24.79 31.71
CA LYS A 724 21.51 25.10 31.43
C LYS A 724 20.87 25.86 32.61
N ALA A 725 20.38 27.07 32.36
CA ALA A 725 19.50 27.80 33.27
C ALA A 725 18.06 27.82 32.72
N SER A 726 17.13 27.57 33.63
CA SER A 726 15.70 27.37 33.46
C SER A 726 14.94 28.66 33.11
N VAL A 727 13.96 28.51 32.21
CA VAL A 727 12.97 29.53 31.88
C VAL A 727 11.96 29.67 33.03
N ARG A 728 11.79 30.89 33.55
CA ARG A 728 10.59 31.31 34.28
C ARG A 728 10.06 32.60 33.66
N GLU A 729 8.77 32.58 33.38
CA GLU A 729 7.93 33.64 32.84
C GLU A 729 7.88 34.89 33.73
N MET A 730 7.73 36.08 33.14
CA MET A 730 6.69 37.05 33.54
C MET A 730 6.65 38.28 32.62
N THR A 731 5.41 38.67 32.31
CA THR A 731 4.94 39.79 31.49
C THR A 731 4.77 41.12 32.26
N VAL A 732 5.14 42.22 31.57
CA VAL A 732 4.44 43.52 31.39
C VAL A 732 4.42 44.60 32.50
N SER A 733 4.65 45.84 32.00
CA SER A 733 4.32 47.20 32.50
C SER A 733 5.21 47.76 33.63
N SER A 734 5.56 49.05 33.70
CA SER A 734 4.84 50.28 33.35
C SER A 734 5.80 51.49 33.19
N GLN A 735 5.30 52.51 32.47
CA GLN A 735 5.86 53.85 32.26
C GLN A 735 6.11 54.65 33.57
N LEU A 736 7.04 55.62 33.56
CA LEU A 736 6.81 57.06 33.78
C LEU A 736 8.12 57.86 34.01
N GLU A 737 8.28 58.89 33.18
CA GLU A 737 8.66 60.29 33.49
C GLU A 737 9.86 60.64 34.42
N GLY A 738 10.92 61.17 33.79
CA GLY A 738 11.26 62.60 33.81
C GLY A 738 11.75 63.27 35.11
N SER A 739 13.01 63.74 35.10
CA SER A 739 13.46 65.13 35.40
C SER A 739 14.99 65.18 35.67
N ASN A 740 15.78 65.89 34.84
CA ASN A 740 16.48 67.19 35.11
C ASN A 740 17.69 67.09 36.08
N ILE A 741 18.89 67.66 35.89
CA ILE A 741 19.47 68.77 35.09
C ILE A 741 21.02 68.70 35.21
N ASP A 742 21.75 69.17 34.17
CA ASP A 742 23.15 69.69 34.09
C ASP A 742 24.36 68.85 34.58
N GLN A 743 25.56 68.88 33.98
CA GLN A 743 26.23 69.73 32.97
C GLN A 743 27.42 68.92 32.43
N SER A 744 27.70 68.95 31.12
CA SER A 744 28.95 68.45 30.55
C SER A 744 29.46 69.45 29.49
N PRO A 745 30.77 69.73 29.43
CA PRO A 745 31.31 70.72 28.51
C PRO A 745 31.21 70.24 27.06
N VAL A 746 30.81 71.17 26.21
CA VAL A 746 30.64 71.04 24.76
C VAL A 746 31.99 70.77 24.09
N PHE A 747 32.08 69.68 23.32
CA PHE A 747 33.01 69.55 22.20
C PHE A 747 32.18 69.46 20.92
N ASP A 748 32.40 70.43 20.03
CA ASP A 748 31.74 70.59 18.74
C ASP A 748 32.36 69.60 17.73
N LEU A 749 31.57 68.64 17.24
CA LEU A 749 31.97 67.66 16.22
C LEU A 749 31.03 67.81 15.01
N SER A 750 31.29 68.82 14.18
CA SER A 750 30.77 68.92 12.82
C SER A 750 31.73 68.18 11.87
N ASP A 751 31.56 66.87 11.72
CA ASP A 751 32.46 65.97 10.96
C ASP A 751 32.16 65.92 9.44
N ASP A 752 32.14 67.09 8.77
CA ASP A 752 32.01 67.20 7.31
C ASP A 752 33.36 67.19 6.56
N ASN A 753 34.45 66.82 7.24
CA ASN A 753 35.78 66.73 6.61
C ASN A 753 35.88 65.52 5.66
N THR A 754 36.02 65.75 4.36
CA THR A 754 36.21 64.68 3.36
C THR A 754 37.68 64.32 3.13
N PHE A 755 38.62 64.93 3.86
CA PHE A 755 40.08 64.69 3.82
C PHE A 755 40.71 64.71 2.41
N GLY A 756 40.08 65.39 1.45
CA GLY A 756 40.58 65.51 0.07
C GLY A 756 39.98 64.52 -0.94
N ILE A 757 39.03 63.67 -0.53
CA ILE A 757 38.29 62.75 -1.44
C ILE A 757 37.26 63.54 -2.25
N PRO A 758 37.31 63.52 -3.60
CA PRO A 758 36.28 64.11 -4.45
C PRO A 758 34.93 63.40 -4.27
N GLN A 759 33.82 64.14 -4.25
CA GLN A 759 32.47 63.55 -4.18
C GLN A 759 32.15 62.61 -5.36
N SER A 760 32.91 62.68 -6.46
CA SER A 760 32.80 61.76 -7.61
C SER A 760 33.35 60.36 -7.34
N GLU A 761 34.18 60.17 -6.32
CA GLU A 761 34.77 58.87 -5.93
C GLU A 761 33.89 58.17 -4.88
N ALA A 762 32.75 57.64 -5.34
CA ALA A 762 31.72 57.03 -4.48
C ALA A 762 32.26 55.91 -3.57
N PHE A 763 33.19 55.10 -4.09
CA PHE A 763 33.81 54.01 -3.32
C PHE A 763 34.66 54.52 -2.15
N LEU A 764 35.48 55.56 -2.35
CA LEU A 764 36.34 56.11 -1.30
C LEU A 764 35.54 56.87 -0.24
N MET A 765 34.46 57.55 -0.66
CA MET A 765 33.50 58.17 0.27
C MET A 765 32.77 57.11 1.12
N GLN A 766 32.37 55.98 0.52
CA GLN A 766 31.73 54.87 1.23
C GLN A 766 32.73 54.14 2.16
N LEU A 767 33.99 53.99 1.75
CA LEU A 767 35.06 53.44 2.57
C LEU A 767 35.34 54.33 3.78
N LEU A 768 35.45 55.65 3.59
CA LEU A 768 35.60 56.63 4.66
C LEU A 768 34.41 56.61 5.63
N GLY A 769 33.18 56.56 5.10
CA GLY A 769 31.96 56.44 5.91
C GLY A 769 31.96 55.17 6.76
N SER A 770 32.32 54.03 6.16
CA SER A 770 32.43 52.75 6.86
C SER A 770 33.49 52.82 7.96
N VAL A 771 34.70 53.31 7.66
CA VAL A 771 35.78 53.48 8.65
C VAL A 771 35.34 54.35 9.82
N ARG A 772 34.67 55.48 9.57
CA ARG A 772 34.13 56.36 10.62
C ARG A 772 33.07 55.67 11.46
N GLU A 773 32.21 54.88 10.84
CA GLU A 773 31.16 54.12 11.54
C GLU A 773 31.76 53.05 12.45
N PHE A 774 32.78 52.31 11.99
CA PHE A 774 33.51 51.34 12.80
C PHE A 774 34.29 51.99 13.97
N LEU A 775 34.70 53.25 13.83
CA LEU A 775 35.37 54.01 14.88
C LEU A 775 34.40 54.72 15.84
N LYS A 776 33.10 54.78 15.52
CA LYS A 776 32.10 55.48 16.31
C LYS A 776 31.92 54.80 17.67
N GLY A 777 32.09 55.58 18.75
CA GLY A 777 31.93 55.10 20.14
C GLY A 777 33.20 54.58 20.82
N SER A 778 34.34 54.46 20.11
CA SER A 778 35.63 54.04 20.69
C SER A 778 36.52 55.21 21.15
N GLY A 779 36.05 56.46 20.98
CA GLY A 779 36.81 57.68 21.28
C GLY A 779 37.92 57.98 20.26
N CYS A 780 37.97 57.26 19.14
CA CYS A 780 38.94 57.40 18.07
C CYS A 780 38.39 58.29 16.95
N ALA A 781 39.20 59.25 16.48
CA ALA A 781 38.87 60.08 15.33
C ALA A 781 39.89 59.89 14.20
N VAL A 782 39.43 59.95 12.95
CA VAL A 782 40.32 60.01 11.79
C VAL A 782 40.88 61.43 11.71
N VAL A 783 42.20 61.55 11.68
CA VAL A 783 42.89 62.86 11.65
C VAL A 783 43.41 63.18 10.26
N ASP A 784 43.87 62.17 9.52
CA ASP A 784 44.48 62.36 8.21
C ASP A 784 44.34 61.10 7.35
N ILE A 785 44.30 61.28 6.02
CA ILE A 785 44.25 60.19 5.03
C ILE A 785 45.25 60.50 3.91
N ASP A 786 46.22 59.60 3.73
CA ASP A 786 47.18 59.67 2.62
C ASP A 786 46.72 58.74 1.48
N HIS A 787 46.20 59.38 0.42
CA HIS A 787 45.62 58.76 -0.78
C HIS A 787 46.69 58.27 -1.75
N LYS A 788 46.76 56.95 -1.99
CA LYS A 788 47.68 56.34 -2.96
C LYS A 788 46.95 55.40 -3.92
N GLN A 789 47.57 55.13 -5.07
CA GLN A 789 46.98 54.23 -6.05
C GLN A 789 46.73 52.84 -5.42
N TYR A 790 45.46 52.42 -5.37
CA TYR A 790 44.98 51.15 -4.81
C TYR A 790 45.20 50.96 -3.29
N HIS A 791 45.49 52.04 -2.53
CA HIS A 791 45.43 52.00 -1.07
C HIS A 791 45.28 53.35 -0.39
N GLU A 792 44.58 53.34 0.75
CA GLU A 792 44.43 54.48 1.65
C GLU A 792 45.21 54.25 2.94
N ALA A 793 45.98 55.25 3.38
CA ALA A 793 46.66 55.21 4.67
C ALA A 793 45.97 56.15 5.67
N TYR A 794 45.18 55.58 6.59
CA TYR A 794 44.43 56.31 7.62
C TYR A 794 45.29 56.54 8.86
N THR A 795 45.28 57.78 9.36
CA THR A 795 45.86 58.15 10.66
C THR A 795 44.73 58.40 11.65
N ILE A 796 44.69 57.61 12.72
CA ILE A 796 43.61 57.59 13.73
C ILE A 796 44.19 57.99 15.08
N GLN A 797 43.49 58.86 15.81
CA GLN A 797 43.94 59.41 17.10
C GLN A 797 42.91 59.15 18.21
N ARG A 798 43.39 58.79 19.41
CA ARG A 798 42.63 58.77 20.67
C ARG A 798 43.46 59.45 21.75
N GLY A 799 43.05 60.64 22.20
CA GLY A 799 43.83 61.43 23.16
C GLY A 799 45.22 61.80 22.60
N SER A 800 46.29 61.31 23.23
CA SER A 800 47.69 61.51 22.78
C SER A 800 48.26 60.35 21.97
N GLU A 801 47.48 59.29 21.69
CA GLU A 801 47.92 58.10 20.96
C GLU A 801 47.52 58.17 19.49
N PHE A 802 48.43 57.74 18.60
CA PHE A 802 48.22 57.68 17.15
C PHE A 802 48.42 56.26 16.62
N ALA A 803 47.59 55.87 15.66
CA ALA A 803 47.71 54.62 14.92
C ALA A 803 47.60 54.89 13.41
N ARG A 804 48.47 54.24 12.62
CA ARG A 804 48.45 54.36 11.15
C ARG A 804 48.17 53.02 10.49
N ILE A 805 47.13 52.98 9.66
CA ILE A 805 46.60 51.76 9.04
C ILE A 805 46.47 51.96 7.53
N ASN A 806 47.01 51.01 6.77
CA ASN A 806 46.89 50.95 5.32
C ASN A 806 45.76 50.00 4.91
N ILE A 807 44.85 50.47 4.08
CA ILE A 807 43.74 49.70 3.50
C ILE A 807 43.96 49.62 1.98
N TRP A 808 44.31 48.44 1.49
CA TRP A 808 44.44 48.15 0.06
C TRP A 808 43.10 47.73 -0.55
N TYR A 809 42.86 48.11 -1.80
CA TYR A 809 41.65 47.75 -2.57
C TYR A 809 41.98 47.51 -4.04
N ASN A 810 41.14 46.75 -4.76
CA ASN A 810 41.34 46.45 -6.18
C ASN A 810 40.56 47.42 -7.11
N ALA A 811 40.81 47.33 -8.41
CA ALA A 811 40.14 48.14 -9.44
C ALA A 811 38.61 47.94 -9.55
N LYS A 812 38.03 46.98 -8.81
CA LYS A 812 36.59 46.73 -8.72
C LYS A 812 35.98 47.26 -7.42
N GLY A 813 36.71 48.07 -6.62
CA GLY A 813 36.21 48.61 -5.36
C GLY A 813 36.04 47.56 -4.28
N LYS A 814 36.92 46.55 -4.20
CA LYS A 814 36.91 45.58 -3.09
C LYS A 814 38.19 45.69 -2.28
N VAL A 815 38.04 45.88 -0.97
CA VAL A 815 39.15 45.90 -0.01
C VAL A 815 39.83 44.54 0.00
N SER A 816 41.13 44.51 -0.27
CA SER A 816 41.93 43.30 -0.42
C SER A 816 42.72 42.97 0.85
N GLN A 817 43.22 44.00 1.55
CA GLN A 817 44.06 43.80 2.73
C GLN A 817 44.07 45.07 3.62
N VAL A 818 44.06 44.88 4.93
CA VAL A 818 44.24 45.94 5.94
C VAL A 818 45.52 45.62 6.72
N LYS A 819 46.48 46.54 6.82
CA LYS A 819 47.77 46.31 7.49
C LYS A 819 48.23 47.52 8.32
N LEU A 820 48.74 47.21 9.50
CA LEU A 820 49.35 48.15 10.44
C LEU A 820 50.78 48.53 10.04
N ILE A 821 51.14 49.80 10.21
CA ILE A 821 52.51 50.28 9.97
C ILE A 821 53.37 50.17 11.24
N GLU A 822 52.81 50.49 12.41
CA GLU A 822 53.50 50.41 13.72
C GLU A 822 52.63 49.61 14.69
N VAL A 823 53.26 48.75 15.51
CA VAL A 823 52.56 47.86 16.43
C VAL A 823 52.64 48.44 17.85
N ASN A 824 51.62 49.18 18.24
CA ASN A 824 51.35 49.55 19.63
C ASN A 824 49.98 48.96 20.07
N PRO A 825 49.69 48.84 21.39
CA PRO A 825 48.43 48.23 21.87
C PRO A 825 47.18 48.89 21.28
N PHE A 826 47.22 50.22 21.12
CA PHE A 826 46.15 51.02 20.52
C PHE A 826 45.91 50.68 19.03
N SER A 827 46.98 50.51 18.25
CA SER A 827 46.92 50.20 16.83
C SER A 827 46.38 48.80 16.56
N SER A 828 46.66 47.84 17.45
CA SER A 828 46.07 46.50 17.39
C SER A 828 44.56 46.54 17.68
N GLU A 829 44.12 47.33 18.66
CA GLU A 829 42.70 47.56 18.98
C GLU A 829 41.96 48.18 17.78
N VAL A 830 42.55 49.20 17.15
CA VAL A 830 41.97 49.83 15.96
C VAL A 830 41.95 48.89 14.75
N ALA A 831 42.96 48.02 14.59
CA ALA A 831 42.96 47.02 13.52
C ALA A 831 41.89 45.93 13.72
N GLU A 832 41.60 45.53 14.95
CA GLU A 832 40.47 44.63 15.25
C GLU A 832 39.13 45.28 14.91
N LEU A 833 38.95 46.57 15.25
CA LEU A 833 37.74 47.33 14.91
C LEU A 833 37.53 47.46 13.39
N LEU A 834 38.62 47.56 12.62
CA LEU A 834 38.58 47.73 11.16
C LEU A 834 38.75 46.42 10.37
N ALA A 835 38.95 45.29 11.04
CA ALA A 835 39.02 43.96 10.41
C ALA A 835 37.79 43.58 9.55
N PRO A 836 36.54 43.98 9.89
CA PRO A 836 35.35 43.69 9.08
C PRO A 836 35.41 44.25 7.65
N LEU A 837 36.16 45.34 7.41
CA LEU A 837 36.28 45.98 6.10
C LEU A 837 36.87 45.05 5.03
N LYS A 838 37.61 44.01 5.42
CA LYS A 838 38.19 43.01 4.51
C LYS A 838 37.12 42.15 3.79
N PHE A 839 35.89 42.14 4.28
CA PHE A 839 34.83 41.23 3.80
C PHE A 839 33.81 41.89 2.87
N GLY A 840 33.96 43.18 2.59
CA GLY A 840 33.07 43.97 1.73
C GLY A 840 32.58 45.23 2.44
N LEU A 841 32.20 46.26 1.67
CA LEU A 841 31.60 47.48 2.21
C LEU A 841 30.19 47.13 2.72
N ILE A 842 29.94 47.39 4.00
CA ILE A 842 28.61 47.27 4.60
C ILE A 842 27.82 48.48 4.12
N ASN A 843 27.12 48.34 3.00
CA ASN A 843 25.89 49.04 2.63
C ASN A 843 25.64 48.75 1.16
N ASP A 844 25.05 47.60 0.88
CA ASP A 844 24.13 47.49 -0.25
C ASP A 844 22.72 47.40 0.31
N SER A 845 21.87 48.23 -0.28
CA SER A 845 20.46 48.38 -0.03
C SER A 845 19.73 47.05 0.11
N SER A 846 18.81 47.04 1.07
CA SER A 846 17.69 46.14 1.26
C SER A 846 17.06 45.61 -0.04
N GLU A 847 17.56 44.49 -0.53
CA GLU A 847 16.85 43.46 -1.31
C GLU A 847 17.74 42.21 -1.29
N ALA A 848 17.21 41.08 -0.80
CA ALA A 848 17.96 39.83 -0.76
C ALA A 848 18.29 39.41 -2.21
N PRO A 849 19.54 39.02 -2.53
CA PRO A 849 19.87 38.58 -3.89
C PRO A 849 19.00 37.37 -4.27
N GLU A 850 18.28 37.43 -5.39
CA GLU A 850 17.59 36.26 -5.94
C GLU A 850 18.63 35.23 -6.41
N VAL A 851 18.98 34.29 -5.54
CA VAL A 851 19.91 33.19 -5.86
C VAL A 851 19.12 31.97 -6.32
N LEU A 852 19.34 31.55 -7.56
CA LEU A 852 18.79 30.32 -8.13
C LEU A 852 19.90 29.28 -8.31
N PHE A 853 19.81 28.16 -7.59
CA PHE A 853 20.71 27.01 -7.66
C PHE A 853 20.28 26.01 -8.74
N SER A 854 21.23 25.15 -9.15
CA SER A 854 21.04 24.20 -10.25
C SER A 854 19.98 23.13 -10.00
N GLN A 855 19.76 22.72 -8.74
CA GLN A 855 18.81 21.68 -8.36
C GLN A 855 17.71 22.21 -7.44
N GLU A 856 16.49 21.71 -7.62
CA GLU A 856 15.30 22.18 -6.88
C GLU A 856 15.44 22.01 -5.36
N PHE A 857 16.04 20.92 -4.89
CA PHE A 857 16.26 20.70 -3.45
C PHE A 857 17.21 21.73 -2.82
N GLN A 858 18.13 22.31 -3.60
CA GLN A 858 19.02 23.39 -3.13
C GLN A 858 18.23 24.69 -2.96
N ASN A 859 17.34 24.98 -3.91
CA ASN A 859 16.45 26.15 -3.86
C ASN A 859 15.45 26.05 -2.69
N GLN A 860 14.84 24.89 -2.49
CA GLN A 860 13.94 24.66 -1.35
C GLN A 860 14.67 24.81 0.00
N PHE A 861 15.90 24.30 0.11
CA PHE A 861 16.73 24.49 1.30
C PHE A 861 17.08 25.96 1.52
N HIS A 862 17.44 26.67 0.44
CA HIS A 862 17.76 28.09 0.51
C HIS A 862 16.57 28.92 0.99
N GLN A 863 15.38 28.73 0.44
CA GLN A 863 14.16 29.42 0.86
C GLN A 863 13.89 29.22 2.35
N ARG A 864 13.97 27.97 2.83
CA ARG A 864 13.77 27.66 4.25
C ARG A 864 14.84 28.28 5.15
N LEU A 865 16.10 28.28 4.70
CA LEU A 865 17.17 28.93 5.44
C LEU A 865 16.94 30.45 5.52
N MET A 866 16.48 31.07 4.44
CA MET A 866 16.17 32.50 4.41
C MET A 866 15.03 32.87 5.35
N GLU A 867 13.96 32.09 5.42
CA GLU A 867 12.87 32.32 6.39
C GLU A 867 13.39 32.37 7.84
N LEU A 868 14.26 31.42 8.21
CA LEU A 868 14.86 31.36 9.54
C LEU A 868 15.86 32.51 9.79
N VAL A 869 16.73 32.78 8.83
CA VAL A 869 17.78 33.81 8.92
C VAL A 869 17.16 35.22 8.97
N SER A 870 16.12 35.48 8.18
CA SER A 870 15.36 36.74 8.21
C SER A 870 14.64 36.92 9.55
N SER A 871 14.08 35.85 10.14
CA SER A 871 13.46 35.93 11.46
C SER A 871 14.44 36.28 12.59
N ALA A 872 15.73 35.96 12.41
CA ALA A 872 16.81 36.26 13.36
C ALA A 872 17.51 37.61 13.10
N GLY A 873 17.07 38.38 12.09
CA GLY A 873 17.65 39.68 11.73
C GLY A 873 19.07 39.60 11.16
N ILE A 874 19.43 38.50 10.49
CA ILE A 874 20.73 38.27 9.86
C ILE A 874 20.62 38.57 8.36
N THR A 875 21.60 39.26 7.78
CA THR A 875 21.65 39.59 6.34
C THR A 875 22.49 38.58 5.57
N LEU A 876 22.00 38.15 4.40
CA LEU A 876 22.75 37.31 3.47
C LEU A 876 23.56 38.18 2.50
N ASN A 877 24.87 38.00 2.46
CA ASN A 877 25.75 38.76 1.56
C ASN A 877 25.96 38.03 0.23
N SER A 878 26.15 36.72 0.26
CA SER A 878 26.30 35.91 -0.95
C SER A 878 25.96 34.45 -0.70
N ALA A 879 25.47 33.78 -1.74
CA ALA A 879 25.34 32.33 -1.77
C ALA A 879 25.86 31.78 -3.10
N GLU A 880 26.82 30.86 -3.04
CA GLU A 880 27.52 30.32 -4.20
C GLU A 880 27.38 28.80 -4.25
N GLU A 881 27.08 28.25 -5.44
CA GLU A 881 27.10 26.80 -5.67
C GLU A 881 28.53 26.32 -5.94
N GLN A 882 28.93 25.26 -5.25
CA GLN A 882 30.23 24.58 -5.40
C GLN A 882 30.01 23.10 -5.76
N GLN A 883 31.07 22.42 -6.17
CA GLN A 883 31.03 20.98 -6.45
C GLN A 883 30.77 20.21 -5.14
N TRP A 884 29.50 19.83 -4.91
CA TRP A 884 28.98 19.15 -3.69
C TRP A 884 28.77 20.01 -2.45
N ALA A 885 28.79 21.34 -2.56
CA ALA A 885 28.53 22.23 -1.42
C ALA A 885 27.81 23.52 -1.82
N LEU A 886 27.05 24.11 -0.89
CA LEU A 886 26.52 25.47 -0.98
C LEU A 886 27.29 26.35 -0.01
N ARG A 887 27.93 27.40 -0.50
CA ARG A 887 28.67 28.36 0.34
C ARG A 887 27.80 29.58 0.62
N TYR A 888 27.53 29.84 1.89
CA TYR A 888 26.78 31.01 2.34
C TYR A 888 27.67 31.97 3.12
N THR A 889 27.50 33.27 2.86
CA THR A 889 28.14 34.35 3.61
C THR A 889 27.07 35.21 4.26
N PHE A 890 27.08 35.28 5.59
CA PHE A 890 26.12 36.03 6.39
C PHE A 890 26.80 37.21 7.11
N SER A 891 26.04 38.25 7.40
CA SER A 891 26.47 39.39 8.20
C SER A 891 25.41 39.82 9.21
N LYS A 892 25.86 40.39 10.34
CA LYS A 892 25.01 41.04 11.34
C LYS A 892 25.85 42.11 12.04
N GLY A 893 25.58 43.38 11.71
CA GLY A 893 26.47 44.49 12.08
C GLY A 893 27.89 44.25 11.57
N ASN A 894 28.88 44.30 12.47
CA ASN A 894 30.30 44.16 12.14
C ASN A 894 30.79 42.70 12.06
N SER A 895 29.92 41.73 12.33
CA SER A 895 30.27 40.30 12.31
C SER A 895 29.94 39.67 10.96
N VAL A 896 30.81 38.78 10.49
CA VAL A 896 30.67 38.04 9.23
C VAL A 896 30.91 36.56 9.47
N ALA A 897 30.06 35.69 8.93
CA ALA A 897 30.21 34.25 9.06
C ALA A 897 30.07 33.55 7.70
N VAL A 898 30.96 32.60 7.42
CA VAL A 898 30.97 31.82 6.16
C VAL A 898 30.83 30.34 6.45
N PHE A 899 29.81 29.73 5.85
CA PHE A 899 29.48 28.31 6.01
C PHE A 899 29.44 27.59 4.65
N ASP A 900 30.06 26.42 4.61
CA ASP A 900 29.92 25.46 3.51
C ASP A 900 28.96 24.34 3.94
N ILE A 901 27.88 24.14 3.18
CA ILE A 901 26.84 23.15 3.43
C ILE A 901 26.92 22.06 2.36
N ASN A 902 27.46 20.90 2.74
CA ASN A 902 27.73 19.81 1.82
C ASN A 902 26.48 18.95 1.57
N PHE A 903 26.29 18.52 0.32
CA PHE A 903 25.22 17.60 -0.08
C PHE A 903 25.78 16.40 -0.86
N ASN A 904 25.01 15.32 -0.98
CA ASN A 904 25.42 14.09 -1.65
C ASN A 904 24.63 13.82 -2.95
N GLY A 905 25.03 12.80 -3.71
CA GLY A 905 24.35 12.39 -4.95
C GLY A 905 22.93 11.84 -4.77
N LYS A 906 22.45 11.74 -3.53
CA LYS A 906 21.07 11.37 -3.17
C LYS A 906 20.23 12.60 -2.77
N GLN A 907 20.71 13.80 -3.07
CA GLN A 907 20.06 15.08 -2.75
C GLN A 907 19.80 15.28 -1.24
N GLN A 908 20.68 14.73 -0.40
CA GLN A 908 20.64 14.89 1.06
C GLN A 908 21.76 15.83 1.50
N PHE A 909 21.42 16.80 2.35
CA PHE A 909 22.41 17.60 3.07
C PHE A 909 23.07 16.76 4.16
N THR A 910 24.39 16.85 4.28
CA THR A 910 25.18 15.91 5.10
C THR A 910 25.94 16.59 6.22
N LYS A 911 26.67 17.66 5.90
CA LYS A 911 27.64 18.29 6.80
C LYS A 911 27.63 19.79 6.62
N LYS A 912 27.81 20.50 7.72
CA LYS A 912 28.14 21.92 7.72
C LYS A 912 29.58 22.10 8.19
N SER A 913 30.31 22.98 7.52
CA SER A 913 31.68 23.36 7.88
C SER A 913 31.80 24.87 7.89
N VAL A 914 32.25 25.40 9.03
CA VAL A 914 32.65 26.80 9.16
C VAL A 914 34.01 26.98 8.49
N LEU A 915 34.23 28.12 7.83
CA LEU A 915 35.55 28.53 7.33
C LEU A 915 36.14 29.59 8.28
N PRO A 916 36.92 29.21 9.32
CA PRO A 916 37.33 30.14 10.39
C PRO A 916 38.20 31.29 9.88
N SER A 917 38.97 31.06 8.82
CA SER A 917 39.81 32.07 8.17
C SER A 917 39.01 33.17 7.45
N LYS A 918 37.68 33.01 7.33
CA LYS A 918 36.76 33.94 6.68
C LYS A 918 35.64 34.44 7.62
N CYS A 919 35.72 34.18 8.93
CA CYS A 919 34.73 34.65 9.89
C CYS A 919 35.29 35.77 10.79
N VAL A 920 34.44 36.72 11.17
CA VAL A 920 34.73 37.80 12.13
C VAL A 920 33.57 37.85 13.12
N GLY A 921 33.87 37.74 14.41
CA GLY A 921 32.88 37.65 15.50
C GLY A 921 32.42 36.20 15.76
N SER A 922 32.76 35.66 16.94
CA SER A 922 32.39 34.29 17.35
C SER A 922 30.90 34.10 17.55
N ASP A 923 30.21 35.16 17.97
CA ASP A 923 28.81 35.09 18.42
C ASP A 923 27.86 34.86 17.24
N LEU A 924 28.11 35.52 16.09
CA LEU A 924 27.34 35.30 14.87
C LEU A 924 27.55 33.88 14.29
N VAL A 925 28.77 33.35 14.41
CA VAL A 925 29.05 31.96 14.00
C VAL A 925 28.27 30.99 14.87
N ALA A 926 28.21 31.20 16.19
CA ALA A 926 27.43 30.36 17.09
C ALA A 926 25.91 30.48 16.83
N GLU A 927 25.40 31.69 16.57
CA GLU A 927 23.98 31.94 16.26
C GLU A 927 23.55 31.24 14.95
N ILE A 928 24.33 31.37 13.89
CA ILE A 928 24.05 30.69 12.61
C ILE A 928 24.27 29.18 12.74
N ASP A 929 25.26 28.74 13.51
CA ASP A 929 25.45 27.33 13.79
C ASP A 929 24.19 26.75 14.44
N LEU A 930 23.63 27.44 15.46
CA LEU A 930 22.39 27.09 16.14
C LEU A 930 21.20 27.05 15.16
N ILE A 931 21.04 28.04 14.28
CA ILE A 931 19.98 28.04 13.25
C ILE A 931 20.13 26.83 12.31
N LEU A 932 21.35 26.52 11.88
CA LEU A 932 21.63 25.41 10.98
C LEU A 932 21.49 24.03 11.66
N THR A 933 21.60 23.93 12.99
CA THR A 933 21.37 22.67 13.74
C THR A 933 19.95 22.53 14.28
N GLU A 934 19.46 23.53 14.99
CA GLU A 934 18.18 23.46 15.72
C GLU A 934 17.04 24.05 14.87
N GLY A 935 17.26 25.21 14.25
CA GLY A 935 16.26 25.87 13.40
C GLY A 935 15.86 25.04 12.17
N LEU A 936 16.82 24.40 11.52
CA LEU A 936 16.56 23.50 10.38
C LEU A 936 16.06 22.10 10.80
N SER A 937 16.16 21.74 12.07
CA SER A 937 15.61 20.47 12.59
C SER A 937 14.16 20.58 13.02
N GLY A 938 13.65 21.79 13.31
CA GLY A 938 12.25 22.08 13.62
C GLY A 938 11.38 22.27 12.40
#